data_AF-L1KNB3-F1
#
_entry.id   AF-L1KNB3-F1
#
_cell.length_a   1.000
_cell.length_b   1.000
_cell.length_c   1.000
_cell.angle_alpha   90.00
_cell.angle_beta   90.00
_cell.angle_gamma   90.00
#
_symmetry.space_group_name_H-M   'P 1'
#
loop_
_entity.id
_entity.type
_entity.pdbx_description
1 polymer ?
#
loop_
_entity_poly.entity_id
_entity_poly.type
_entity_poly.pdbx_seq_one_letter_code
_entity_poly.pdbx_strand_id
1 'polypeptide(L)'
;MARRVAATLAERPDVALAYWDRGLARLVVSAAEEALGDKVVDEAIALAARHGLSLTDEAVDGYAHPGDAAGIRAAAATLAADVIGTGVALAGSFLRLPPSPRLVTAVATLLRENPRFRGFLRDRLGPSRMDVLLAAANAAVHGAGQTPIALVLDGALRTCQLADTVARATEFDTVHDQVCRPHRAGLPPRPSVRPPLRTTPAQEYAAHASTGSVLGAAATLLVKHDGKEAAEAVLAGSPKAARYGPAAFHTVLSGALARTGVLVRDAERLRQLETVDTIVLHPSALRTPGAGADPWAETVLDAARRAGLAVVMVDDPALRDFTSLADQVVAGGQPLREVVRAVRDEGGTVLTVARLPSTDPQADVDDTHVRDDDTHAREGMEVLDGLLGGDVAIALADGDSAVVWGADVLALNGLADVWRLLTAVPAARAVGRRSQTLARSGAALSGLLVAVGESNARRRSPLPGLRHVPVDIAAATALLSGVRAALGVVLTRAPHPGPRTAWHALQPTDVLDRLEHESDEDTDTTVVEQTTVRLHEAADTVGHTPALAPVRWTVELARAVRGELDDPLTPVLAVGSAASAILGSIVDAALVFGALDLNALVGGVQRLRAERALSGLLAEQKRKARVTPKGATEATGAPAEDASAEARTVDAAGLTPGDVIELKADDVVPADARLLWEDGLEVDESALTGESLPADKQTAPTPRAPVADRRCMVFEGTTVVAGQARAVVVGTGDRTEAARAVALAARTPPSAGVQARIQELTRKALPLTFAGGAAVTGLALLRGTPI
;
A
#
# COMPACT_ATOMS: atom_id res chain seq x y z
N MET A 1 -5.94 -30.85 -26.57
CA MET A 1 -6.71 -31.95 -25.92
C MET A 1 -7.78 -31.38 -24.99
N ALA A 2 -7.41 -30.62 -23.95
CA ALA A 2 -8.36 -30.07 -22.98
C ALA A 2 -9.49 -29.19 -23.59
N ARG A 3 -9.20 -28.35 -24.60
CA ARG A 3 -10.24 -27.60 -25.34
C ARG A 3 -11.29 -28.51 -26.02
N ARG A 4 -10.88 -29.68 -26.54
CA ARG A 4 -11.82 -30.64 -27.16
C ARG A 4 -12.71 -31.29 -26.11
N VAL A 5 -12.16 -31.60 -24.93
CA VAL A 5 -12.93 -32.08 -23.78
C VAL A 5 -14.00 -31.07 -23.38
N ALA A 6 -13.62 -29.78 -23.28
CA ALA A 6 -14.56 -28.71 -22.97
C ALA A 6 -15.66 -28.55 -24.04
N ALA A 7 -15.31 -28.52 -25.32
CA ALA A 7 -16.27 -28.42 -26.42
C ALA A 7 -17.27 -29.59 -26.42
N THR A 8 -16.78 -30.82 -26.19
CA THR A 8 -17.64 -32.01 -26.12
C THR A 8 -18.58 -31.98 -24.90
N LEU A 9 -18.16 -31.39 -23.78
CA LEU A 9 -19.04 -31.20 -22.62
C LEU A 9 -20.09 -30.12 -22.85
N ALA A 10 -19.76 -29.06 -23.58
CA ALA A 10 -20.67 -27.96 -23.87
C ALA A 10 -21.85 -28.37 -24.78
N GLU A 11 -21.70 -29.44 -25.56
CA GLU A 11 -22.79 -29.99 -26.41
C GLU A 11 -23.86 -30.75 -25.60
N ARG A 12 -23.64 -30.98 -24.31
CA ARG A 12 -24.55 -31.77 -23.48
C ARG A 12 -25.71 -30.96 -22.92
N PRO A 13 -26.91 -31.55 -22.78
CA PRO A 13 -28.09 -30.85 -22.27
C PRO A 13 -28.03 -30.59 -20.75
N ASP A 14 -27.22 -31.33 -19.99
CA ASP A 14 -27.02 -31.15 -18.54
C ASP A 14 -25.94 -30.10 -18.20
N VAL A 15 -25.29 -29.52 -19.21
CA VAL A 15 -24.21 -28.53 -19.07
C VAL A 15 -24.68 -27.19 -19.63
N ALA A 16 -24.73 -26.17 -18.79
CA ALA A 16 -25.05 -24.81 -19.21
C ALA A 16 -23.86 -24.12 -19.90
N LEU A 17 -22.64 -24.41 -19.43
CA LEU A 17 -21.41 -23.85 -19.97
C LEU A 17 -20.23 -24.79 -19.71
N ALA A 18 -19.38 -25.02 -20.71
CA ALA A 18 -18.09 -25.64 -20.50
C ALA A 18 -17.01 -24.98 -21.35
N TYR A 19 -15.90 -24.59 -20.74
CA TYR A 19 -14.74 -24.03 -21.46
C TYR A 19 -13.43 -24.35 -20.73
N TRP A 20 -12.32 -24.27 -21.47
CA TRP A 20 -11.00 -24.45 -20.90
C TRP A 20 -10.38 -23.09 -20.57
N ASP A 21 -10.20 -22.81 -19.28
CA ASP A 21 -9.43 -21.67 -18.82
C ASP A 21 -7.93 -21.98 -18.96
N ARG A 22 -7.31 -21.38 -19.98
CA ARG A 22 -5.88 -21.55 -20.25
C ARG A 22 -5.01 -20.98 -19.13
N GLY A 23 -5.47 -19.91 -18.50
CA GLY A 23 -4.75 -19.17 -17.49
C GLY A 23 -4.61 -19.94 -16.18
N LEU A 24 -5.71 -20.51 -15.70
CA LEU A 24 -5.74 -21.39 -14.54
C LEU A 24 -5.39 -22.84 -14.89
N ALA A 25 -5.29 -23.16 -16.18
CA ALA A 25 -5.13 -24.52 -16.70
C ALA A 25 -6.20 -25.47 -16.13
N ARG A 26 -7.47 -25.01 -16.14
CA ARG A 26 -8.61 -25.74 -15.60
C ARG A 26 -9.77 -25.80 -16.58
N LEU A 27 -10.50 -26.91 -16.52
CA LEU A 27 -11.78 -27.06 -17.17
C LEU A 27 -12.85 -26.45 -16.25
N VAL A 28 -13.54 -25.43 -16.74
CA VAL A 28 -14.65 -24.79 -16.04
C VAL A 28 -15.95 -25.36 -16.62
N VAL A 29 -16.81 -25.89 -15.76
CA VAL A 29 -18.10 -26.45 -16.15
C VAL A 29 -19.17 -25.90 -15.21
N SER A 30 -20.23 -25.36 -15.79
CA SER A 30 -21.45 -24.96 -15.09
C SER A 30 -22.57 -25.92 -15.49
N ALA A 31 -23.15 -26.61 -14.51
CA ALA A 31 -24.27 -27.51 -14.73
C ALA A 31 -25.57 -26.71 -14.90
N ALA A 32 -26.51 -27.24 -15.69
CA ALA A 32 -27.81 -26.61 -15.90
C ALA A 32 -28.66 -26.56 -14.62
N GLU A 33 -28.48 -27.54 -13.73
CA GLU A 33 -29.12 -27.62 -12.42
C GLU A 33 -28.08 -28.02 -11.37
N GLU A 34 -28.17 -27.46 -10.17
CA GLU A 34 -27.25 -27.72 -9.05
C GLU A 34 -27.18 -29.22 -8.70
N ALA A 35 -28.33 -29.92 -8.75
CA ALA A 35 -28.42 -31.36 -8.46
C ALA A 35 -27.65 -32.24 -9.47
N LEU A 36 -27.29 -31.72 -10.64
CA LEU A 36 -26.55 -32.44 -11.67
C LEU A 36 -25.03 -32.22 -11.58
N GLY A 37 -24.55 -31.32 -10.70
CA GLY A 37 -23.15 -30.93 -10.60
C GLY A 37 -22.18 -32.11 -10.46
N ASP A 38 -22.38 -32.98 -9.47
CA ASP A 38 -21.50 -34.13 -9.23
C ASP A 38 -21.45 -35.09 -10.43
N LYS A 39 -22.60 -35.33 -11.06
CA LYS A 39 -22.70 -36.19 -12.24
C LYS A 39 -21.91 -35.61 -13.43
N VAL A 40 -22.04 -34.31 -13.66
CA VAL A 40 -21.31 -33.60 -14.72
C VAL A 40 -19.80 -33.66 -14.48
N VAL A 41 -19.36 -33.56 -13.22
CA VAL A 41 -17.93 -33.70 -12.86
C VAL A 41 -17.40 -35.10 -13.13
N ASP A 42 -18.10 -36.16 -12.69
CA ASP A 42 -17.70 -37.55 -12.93
C ASP A 42 -17.58 -37.85 -14.43
N GLU A 43 -18.50 -37.33 -15.24
CA GLU A 43 -18.48 -37.49 -16.68
C GLU A 43 -17.36 -36.70 -17.35
N ALA A 44 -17.07 -35.48 -16.87
CA ALA A 44 -15.93 -34.70 -17.33
C ALA A 44 -14.61 -35.44 -17.07
N ILE A 45 -14.47 -36.08 -15.91
CA ILE A 45 -13.33 -36.94 -15.57
C ILE A 45 -13.23 -38.13 -16.54
N ALA A 46 -14.34 -38.85 -16.76
CA ALA A 46 -14.37 -39.98 -17.67
C ALA A 46 -14.02 -39.58 -19.11
N LEU A 47 -14.50 -38.42 -19.58
CA LEU A 47 -14.18 -37.88 -20.89
C LEU A 47 -12.71 -37.47 -21.00
N ALA A 48 -12.16 -36.81 -19.97
CA ALA A 48 -10.74 -36.46 -19.92
C ALA A 48 -9.84 -37.70 -20.00
N ALA A 49 -10.19 -38.77 -19.29
CA ALA A 49 -9.49 -40.06 -19.35
C ALA A 49 -9.47 -40.67 -20.77
N ARG A 50 -10.57 -40.57 -21.51
CA ARG A 50 -10.63 -41.02 -22.94
C ARG A 50 -9.68 -40.25 -23.85
N HIS A 51 -9.37 -39.00 -23.50
CA HIS A 51 -8.39 -38.18 -24.22
C HIS A 51 -6.96 -38.30 -23.68
N GLY A 52 -6.70 -39.24 -22.78
CA GLY A 52 -5.37 -39.51 -22.22
C GLY A 52 -4.97 -38.59 -21.07
N LEU A 53 -5.92 -37.89 -20.43
CA LEU A 53 -5.68 -37.06 -19.26
C LEU A 53 -6.02 -37.85 -17.99
N SER A 54 -5.08 -37.96 -17.05
CA SER A 54 -5.29 -38.63 -15.76
C SER A 54 -5.44 -37.62 -14.63
N LEU A 55 -6.34 -37.90 -13.66
CA LEU A 55 -6.36 -37.21 -12.38
C LEU A 55 -5.07 -37.54 -11.61
N THR A 56 -4.36 -36.51 -11.18
CA THR A 56 -3.26 -36.63 -10.23
C THR A 56 -3.73 -36.21 -8.84
N ASP A 57 -3.47 -37.04 -7.82
CA ASP A 57 -3.71 -36.69 -6.40
C ASP A 57 -2.74 -35.60 -5.89
N GLU A 58 -1.68 -35.31 -6.65
CA GLU A 58 -0.79 -34.19 -6.40
C GLU A 58 -1.42 -32.91 -6.95
N ALA A 59 -1.65 -31.94 -6.04
CA ALA A 59 -1.84 -30.56 -6.43
C ALA A 59 -0.63 -30.17 -7.29
N VAL A 60 -0.88 -29.63 -8.49
CA VAL A 60 0.20 -29.18 -9.39
C VAL A 60 0.99 -28.10 -8.65
N ASP A 61 2.13 -28.51 -8.09
CA ASP A 61 3.02 -27.65 -7.32
C ASP A 61 3.52 -26.53 -8.23
N GLY A 62 3.03 -25.32 -7.98
CA GLY A 62 3.49 -24.13 -8.70
C GLY A 62 2.54 -22.96 -8.57
N TYR A 63 1.23 -23.18 -8.69
CA TYR A 63 0.23 -22.09 -8.69
C TYR A 63 -1.06 -22.53 -8.02
N ALA A 64 -1.16 -22.25 -6.72
CA ALA A 64 -2.41 -22.46 -5.99
C ALA A 64 -3.53 -21.66 -6.67
N HIS A 65 -4.62 -22.36 -6.98
CA HIS A 65 -5.83 -21.77 -7.50
C HIS A 65 -6.36 -20.75 -6.47
N PRO A 66 -6.79 -19.54 -6.87
CA PRO A 66 -7.15 -18.51 -5.91
C PRO A 66 -8.29 -18.92 -4.96
N GLY A 67 -9.22 -19.75 -5.43
CA GLY A 67 -10.30 -20.34 -4.61
C GLY A 67 -9.95 -21.66 -3.90
N ASP A 68 -8.68 -22.08 -3.82
CA ASP A 68 -8.32 -23.36 -3.19
C ASP A 68 -8.43 -23.32 -1.65
N ALA A 69 -9.32 -24.14 -1.11
CA ALA A 69 -9.50 -24.31 0.33
C ALA A 69 -8.28 -24.94 1.04
N ALA A 70 -7.32 -25.54 0.33
CA ALA A 70 -6.10 -26.09 0.93
C ALA A 70 -5.29 -25.03 1.69
N GLY A 71 -5.22 -23.80 1.18
CA GLY A 71 -4.58 -22.67 1.86
C GLY A 71 -5.26 -22.32 3.18
N ILE A 72 -6.60 -22.27 3.18
CA ILE A 72 -7.41 -21.99 4.38
C ILE A 72 -7.21 -23.10 5.43
N ARG A 73 -7.27 -24.38 5.01
CA ARG A 73 -7.04 -25.52 5.91
C ARG A 73 -5.65 -25.51 6.53
N ALA A 74 -4.61 -25.22 5.74
CA ALA A 74 -3.25 -25.13 6.24
C ALA A 74 -3.10 -23.98 7.26
N ALA A 75 -3.62 -22.79 6.94
CA ALA A 75 -3.61 -21.65 7.86
C ALA A 75 -4.36 -21.95 9.16
N ALA A 76 -5.57 -22.53 9.08
CA ALA A 76 -6.35 -22.93 10.23
C ALA A 76 -5.65 -23.99 11.10
N ALA A 77 -5.01 -24.99 10.47
CA ALA A 77 -4.23 -26.01 11.19
C ALA A 77 -3.03 -25.41 11.93
N THR A 78 -2.30 -24.46 11.32
CA THR A 78 -1.20 -23.77 12.00
C THR A 78 -1.67 -22.96 13.21
N LEU A 79 -2.79 -22.23 13.07
CA LEU A 79 -3.39 -21.48 14.19
C LEU A 79 -3.86 -22.41 15.31
N ALA A 80 -4.51 -23.53 14.96
CA ALA A 80 -4.96 -24.52 15.93
C ALA A 80 -3.79 -25.10 16.73
N ALA A 81 -2.65 -25.36 16.09
CA ALA A 81 -1.45 -25.80 16.78
C ALA A 81 -0.98 -24.78 17.83
N ASP A 82 -0.92 -23.49 17.51
CA ASP A 82 -0.51 -22.43 18.45
C ASP A 82 -1.52 -22.27 19.62
N VAL A 83 -2.82 -22.38 19.35
CA VAL A 83 -3.87 -22.33 20.38
C VAL A 83 -3.76 -23.52 21.33
N ILE A 84 -3.59 -24.74 20.79
CA ILE A 84 -3.39 -25.95 21.60
C ILE A 84 -2.11 -25.84 22.42
N GLY A 85 -1.00 -25.42 21.80
CA GLY A 85 0.27 -25.22 22.50
C GLY A 85 0.17 -24.20 23.63
N THR A 86 -0.58 -23.12 23.43
CA THR A 86 -0.86 -22.10 24.46
C THR A 86 -1.64 -22.71 25.62
N GLY A 87 -2.68 -23.50 25.32
CA GLY A 87 -3.45 -24.23 26.32
C GLY A 87 -2.58 -25.21 27.13
N VAL A 88 -1.70 -25.96 26.46
CA VAL A 88 -0.73 -26.86 27.11
C VAL A 88 0.25 -26.09 28.00
N ALA A 89 0.77 -24.95 27.55
CA ALA A 89 1.67 -24.11 28.34
C ALA A 89 0.99 -23.59 29.63
N LEU A 90 -0.23 -23.06 29.49
CA LEU A 90 -1.00 -22.53 30.63
C LEU A 90 -1.42 -23.64 31.60
N ALA A 91 -1.87 -24.79 31.08
CA ALA A 91 -2.22 -25.95 31.89
C ALA A 91 -1.00 -26.51 32.63
N GLY A 92 0.14 -26.64 31.95
CA GLY A 92 1.39 -27.09 32.55
C GLY A 92 1.88 -26.16 33.67
N SER A 93 1.76 -24.85 33.47
CA SER A 93 2.06 -23.84 34.49
C SER A 93 1.11 -23.92 35.69
N PHE A 94 -0.20 -24.02 35.43
CA PHE A 94 -1.24 -24.15 36.45
C PHE A 94 -1.07 -25.43 37.29
N LEU A 95 -0.76 -26.54 36.63
CA LEU A 95 -0.49 -27.85 37.26
C LEU A 95 0.92 -27.96 37.86
N ARG A 96 1.75 -26.92 37.77
CA ARG A 96 3.13 -26.85 38.27
C ARG A 96 4.02 -27.99 37.75
N LEU A 97 3.80 -28.42 36.50
CA LEU A 97 4.66 -29.41 35.85
C LEU A 97 6.06 -28.81 35.58
N PRO A 98 7.14 -29.61 35.59
CA PRO A 98 8.46 -29.11 35.24
C PRO A 98 8.51 -28.70 33.76
N PRO A 99 9.00 -27.50 33.41
CA PRO A 99 9.14 -27.07 32.02
C PRO A 99 10.26 -27.84 31.32
N SER A 100 10.14 -28.00 29.99
CA SER A 100 11.20 -28.63 29.19
C SER A 100 12.51 -27.83 29.25
N PRO A 101 13.69 -28.48 29.06
CA PRO A 101 14.97 -27.78 29.08
C PRO A 101 15.03 -26.64 28.03
N ARG A 102 15.49 -25.46 28.45
CA ARG A 102 15.62 -24.25 27.60
C ARG A 102 16.45 -24.47 26.33
N LEU A 103 17.42 -25.38 26.40
CA LEU A 103 18.26 -25.76 25.26
C LEU A 103 17.43 -26.35 24.10
N VAL A 104 16.36 -27.10 24.41
CA VAL A 104 15.44 -27.64 23.39
C VAL A 104 14.73 -26.50 22.66
N THR A 105 14.25 -25.50 23.40
CA THR A 105 13.60 -24.31 22.82
C THR A 105 14.54 -23.49 21.95
N ALA A 106 15.78 -23.26 22.42
CA ALA A 106 16.78 -22.51 21.65
C ALA A 106 17.18 -23.26 20.37
N VAL A 107 17.41 -24.58 20.44
CA VAL A 107 17.78 -25.40 19.28
C VAL A 107 16.64 -25.47 18.27
N ALA A 108 15.41 -25.70 18.72
CA ALA A 108 14.23 -25.72 17.85
C ALA A 108 14.01 -24.37 17.16
N THR A 109 14.21 -23.27 17.89
CA THR A 109 14.18 -21.92 17.31
C THR A 109 15.26 -21.79 16.23
N LEU A 110 16.53 -22.08 16.53
CA LEU A 110 17.62 -21.99 15.55
C LEU A 110 17.41 -22.85 14.30
N LEU A 111 16.87 -24.07 14.46
CA LEU A 111 16.51 -24.95 13.35
C LEU A 111 15.41 -24.33 12.48
N ARG A 112 14.32 -23.87 13.10
CA ARG A 112 13.23 -23.15 12.41
C ARG A 112 13.76 -21.94 11.65
N GLU A 113 14.76 -21.27 12.22
CA GLU A 113 15.36 -20.07 11.67
C GLU A 113 16.41 -20.28 10.59
N ASN A 114 16.88 -21.51 10.39
CA ASN A 114 17.89 -21.79 9.40
C ASN A 114 17.29 -21.90 7.99
N PRO A 115 17.69 -21.05 7.02
CA PRO A 115 17.16 -21.09 5.66
C PRO A 115 17.41 -22.42 4.95
N ARG A 116 18.56 -23.06 5.20
CA ARG A 116 18.92 -24.35 4.58
C ARG A 116 18.04 -25.49 5.10
N PHE A 117 17.72 -25.47 6.39
CA PHE A 117 16.84 -26.47 6.99
C PHE A 117 15.41 -26.34 6.45
N ARG A 118 14.89 -25.11 6.33
CA ARG A 118 13.60 -24.87 5.67
C ARG A 118 13.60 -25.30 4.20
N GLY A 119 14.67 -25.02 3.45
CA GLY A 119 14.82 -25.48 2.06
C GLY A 119 14.76 -27.00 1.95
N PHE A 120 15.54 -27.70 2.76
CA PHE A 120 15.54 -29.16 2.82
C PHE A 120 14.16 -29.76 3.13
N LEU A 121 13.41 -29.18 4.08
CA LEU A 121 12.05 -29.64 4.39
C LEU A 121 11.06 -29.32 3.28
N ARG A 122 11.19 -28.16 2.63
CA ARG A 122 10.34 -27.75 1.50
C ARG A 122 10.49 -28.73 0.33
N ASP A 123 11.72 -29.10 -0.01
CA ASP A 123 12.00 -30.01 -1.13
C ASP A 123 11.47 -31.43 -0.88
N ARG A 124 11.33 -31.85 0.39
CA ARG A 124 10.83 -33.18 0.76
C ARG A 124 9.33 -33.25 1.02
N LEU A 125 8.74 -32.23 1.63
CA LEU A 125 7.38 -32.27 2.15
C LEU A 125 6.42 -31.36 1.38
N GLY A 126 6.93 -30.46 0.54
CA GLY A 126 6.17 -29.38 -0.05
C GLY A 126 5.94 -28.21 0.92
N PRO A 127 5.54 -27.02 0.42
CA PRO A 127 5.46 -25.79 1.20
C PRO A 127 4.38 -25.84 2.30
N SER A 128 3.16 -26.28 1.97
CA SER A 128 2.04 -26.28 2.92
C SER A 128 2.23 -27.27 4.08
N ARG A 129 2.72 -28.49 3.79
CA ARG A 129 2.96 -29.50 4.84
C ARG A 129 4.14 -29.12 5.73
N MET A 130 5.20 -28.55 5.15
CA MET A 130 6.34 -28.02 5.90
C MET A 130 5.88 -26.95 6.92
N ASP A 131 5.04 -25.99 6.51
CA ASP A 131 4.62 -24.91 7.42
C ASP A 131 3.75 -25.43 8.57
N VAL A 132 2.86 -26.41 8.32
CA VAL A 132 2.09 -27.09 9.37
C VAL A 132 3.00 -27.87 10.32
N LEU A 133 3.98 -28.62 9.80
CA LEU A 133 4.93 -29.39 10.61
C LEU A 133 5.79 -28.48 11.49
N LEU A 134 6.31 -27.38 10.93
CA LEU A 134 7.10 -26.42 11.69
C LEU A 134 6.26 -25.68 12.74
N ALA A 135 5.01 -25.35 12.43
CA ALA A 135 4.09 -24.76 13.41
C ALA A 135 3.79 -25.74 14.56
N ALA A 136 3.47 -27.00 14.24
CA ALA A 136 3.21 -28.02 15.26
C ALA A 136 4.44 -28.30 16.14
N ALA A 137 5.63 -28.38 15.56
CA ALA A 137 6.88 -28.55 16.31
C ALA A 137 7.14 -27.34 17.22
N ASN A 138 6.93 -26.12 16.72
CA ASN A 138 7.06 -24.88 17.49
C ASN A 138 6.07 -24.82 18.66
N ALA A 139 4.80 -25.14 18.40
CA ALA A 139 3.75 -25.22 19.41
C ALA A 139 4.06 -26.25 20.50
N ALA A 140 4.57 -27.44 20.12
CA ALA A 140 4.98 -28.46 21.08
C ALA A 140 6.15 -28.00 21.96
N VAL A 141 7.17 -27.39 21.36
CA VAL A 141 8.37 -26.91 22.06
C VAL A 141 8.04 -25.78 23.04
N HIS A 142 7.26 -24.78 22.62
CA HIS A 142 6.86 -23.68 23.48
C HIS A 142 5.75 -24.05 24.47
N GLY A 143 4.90 -25.02 24.12
CA GLY A 143 3.91 -25.63 25.00
C GLY A 143 4.57 -26.35 26.17
N ALA A 144 5.48 -27.28 25.87
CA ALA A 144 6.26 -28.01 26.88
C ALA A 144 7.22 -27.09 27.67
N GLY A 145 7.74 -26.04 27.01
CA GLY A 145 8.57 -25.01 27.63
C GLY A 145 7.81 -24.00 28.50
N GLN A 146 6.46 -24.10 28.54
CA GLN A 146 5.58 -23.18 29.27
C GLN A 146 5.81 -21.70 28.92
N THR A 147 5.96 -21.39 27.63
CA THR A 147 6.14 -20.01 27.12
C THR A 147 4.93 -19.54 26.33
N PRO A 148 3.80 -19.21 27.00
CA PRO A 148 2.54 -18.90 26.31
C PRO A 148 2.60 -17.61 25.49
N ILE A 149 3.37 -16.60 25.91
CA ILE A 149 3.44 -15.30 25.22
C ILE A 149 3.93 -15.46 23.77
N ALA A 150 4.94 -16.30 23.54
CA ALA A 150 5.44 -16.55 22.19
C ALA A 150 4.37 -17.16 21.27
N LEU A 151 3.58 -18.09 21.79
CA LEU A 151 2.49 -18.75 21.04
C LEU A 151 1.28 -17.84 20.84
N VAL A 152 0.97 -16.98 21.80
CA VAL A 152 -0.08 -15.95 21.63
C VAL A 152 0.29 -14.97 20.52
N LEU A 153 1.55 -14.53 20.45
CA LEU A 153 2.00 -13.63 19.38
C LEU A 153 2.04 -14.33 18.00
N ASP A 154 2.54 -15.56 17.92
CA ASP A 154 2.48 -16.37 16.70
C ASP A 154 1.00 -16.56 16.28
N GLY A 155 0.12 -16.96 17.20
CA GLY A 155 -1.32 -17.12 16.98
C GLY A 155 -2.03 -15.84 16.53
N ALA A 156 -1.67 -14.67 17.07
CA ALA A 156 -2.19 -13.39 16.61
C ALA A 156 -1.83 -13.11 15.14
N LEU A 157 -0.57 -13.34 14.76
CA LEU A 157 -0.14 -13.22 13.36
C LEU A 157 -0.82 -14.26 12.47
N ARG A 158 -0.94 -15.52 12.92
CA ARG A 158 -1.65 -16.59 12.18
C ARG A 158 -3.14 -16.29 11.99
N THR A 159 -3.76 -15.60 12.94
CA THR A 159 -5.15 -15.12 12.81
C THR A 159 -5.26 -14.12 11.68
N CYS A 160 -4.34 -13.16 11.57
CA CYS A 160 -4.29 -12.25 10.43
C CYS A 160 -4.11 -13.01 9.10
N GLN A 161 -3.22 -14.02 9.06
CA GLN A 161 -2.94 -14.80 7.84
C GLN A 161 -4.12 -15.65 7.40
N LEU A 162 -4.84 -16.25 8.34
CA LEU A 162 -6.08 -16.95 8.07
C LEU A 162 -7.14 -15.99 7.52
N ALA A 163 -7.32 -14.82 8.16
CA ALA A 163 -8.26 -13.82 7.71
C ALA A 163 -7.95 -13.30 6.29
N ASP A 164 -6.67 -13.06 5.96
CA ASP A 164 -6.22 -12.74 4.61
C ASP A 164 -6.55 -13.86 3.61
N THR A 165 -6.21 -15.10 3.95
CA THR A 165 -6.42 -16.24 3.04
C THR A 165 -7.91 -16.45 2.76
N VAL A 166 -8.76 -16.29 3.79
CA VAL A 166 -10.21 -16.30 3.63
C VAL A 166 -10.67 -15.14 2.76
N ALA A 167 -10.23 -13.90 3.04
CA ALA A 167 -10.62 -12.72 2.27
C ALA A 167 -10.26 -12.83 0.77
N ARG A 168 -9.07 -13.35 0.45
CA ARG A 168 -8.65 -13.58 -0.95
C ARG A 168 -9.48 -14.66 -1.63
N ALA A 169 -9.81 -15.75 -0.93
CA ALA A 169 -10.63 -16.81 -1.48
C ALA A 169 -12.08 -16.36 -1.69
N THR A 170 -12.64 -15.60 -0.74
CA THR A 170 -13.99 -15.03 -0.88
C THR A 170 -14.05 -13.99 -1.99
N GLU A 171 -13.00 -13.16 -2.14
CA GLU A 171 -12.97 -12.19 -3.22
C GLU A 171 -12.84 -12.86 -4.59
N PHE A 172 -12.06 -13.94 -4.68
CA PHE A 172 -12.04 -14.71 -5.91
C PHE A 172 -13.41 -15.29 -6.25
N ASP A 173 -14.14 -15.79 -5.25
CA ASP A 173 -15.48 -16.37 -5.44
C ASP A 173 -16.49 -15.30 -5.90
N THR A 174 -16.45 -14.10 -5.32
CA THR A 174 -17.34 -12.99 -5.72
C THR A 174 -17.07 -12.49 -7.14
N VAL A 175 -15.82 -12.48 -7.58
CA VAL A 175 -15.43 -11.98 -8.92
C VAL A 175 -15.23 -13.10 -9.92
N HIS A 176 -15.39 -14.37 -9.52
CA HIS A 176 -15.12 -15.55 -10.35
C HIS A 176 -15.80 -15.42 -11.71
N ASP A 177 -17.11 -15.15 -11.71
CA ASP A 177 -17.90 -15.06 -12.93
C ASP A 177 -17.61 -13.78 -13.73
N GLN A 178 -16.81 -12.85 -13.22
CA GLN A 178 -16.34 -11.66 -13.95
C GLN A 178 -14.99 -11.92 -14.64
N VAL A 179 -14.09 -12.63 -13.96
CA VAL A 179 -12.73 -12.89 -14.43
C VAL A 179 -12.62 -14.18 -15.24
N CYS A 180 -13.38 -15.20 -14.88
CA CYS A 180 -13.44 -16.51 -15.53
C CYS A 180 -14.67 -16.55 -16.44
N ARG A 181 -14.53 -16.06 -17.69
CA ARG A 181 -15.58 -16.13 -18.73
C ARG A 181 -15.04 -16.76 -20.01
N PRO A 182 -15.88 -17.46 -20.81
CA PRO A 182 -15.45 -18.12 -22.05
C PRO A 182 -14.76 -17.19 -23.06
N HIS A 183 -15.22 -15.95 -23.16
CA HIS A 183 -14.75 -14.96 -24.13
C HIS A 183 -13.69 -14.01 -23.57
N ARG A 184 -13.25 -14.21 -22.32
CA ARG A 184 -12.23 -13.38 -21.67
C ARG A 184 -10.91 -14.15 -21.62
N ALA A 185 -9.86 -13.60 -22.24
CA ALA A 185 -8.57 -14.29 -22.30
C ALA A 185 -7.92 -14.42 -20.90
N GLY A 186 -7.71 -15.67 -20.46
CA GLY A 186 -6.89 -16.00 -19.30
C GLY A 186 -5.46 -16.35 -19.70
N LEU A 187 -4.49 -15.55 -19.27
CA LEU A 187 -3.07 -15.74 -19.58
C LEU A 187 -2.36 -16.54 -18.47
N PRO A 188 -1.64 -17.62 -18.80
CA PRO A 188 -1.04 -18.50 -17.81
C PRO A 188 0.17 -17.86 -17.11
N PRO A 189 0.49 -18.30 -15.89
CA PRO A 189 1.73 -17.91 -15.22
C PRO A 189 2.99 -18.27 -16.02
N ARG A 190 4.04 -17.46 -15.90
CA ARG A 190 5.35 -17.67 -16.55
C ARG A 190 6.51 -17.65 -15.56
N PRO A 191 6.80 -18.78 -14.88
CA PRO A 191 7.83 -18.82 -13.84
C PRO A 191 9.23 -18.47 -14.35
N SER A 192 9.54 -18.79 -15.61
CA SER A 192 10.85 -18.54 -16.22
C SER A 192 11.21 -17.04 -16.34
N VAL A 193 10.20 -16.16 -16.33
CA VAL A 193 10.39 -14.71 -16.46
C VAL A 193 10.46 -14.02 -15.09
N ARG A 194 9.95 -14.69 -14.05
CA ARG A 194 9.78 -14.08 -12.72
C ARG A 194 11.11 -13.95 -12.00
N PRO A 195 11.49 -12.74 -11.55
CA PRO A 195 12.73 -12.55 -10.81
C PRO A 195 12.64 -13.17 -9.40
N PRO A 196 13.75 -13.62 -8.80
CA PRO A 196 13.76 -14.07 -7.42
C PRO A 196 13.42 -12.92 -6.46
N LEU A 197 12.82 -13.23 -5.31
CA LEU A 197 12.52 -12.23 -4.29
C LEU A 197 13.80 -11.62 -3.72
N ARG A 198 13.85 -10.29 -3.61
CA ARG A 198 14.95 -9.58 -2.95
C ARG A 198 14.78 -9.62 -1.44
N THR A 199 15.89 -9.62 -0.72
CA THR A 199 15.89 -9.54 0.74
C THR A 199 15.54 -8.13 1.18
N THR A 200 14.48 -7.98 1.96
CA THR A 200 14.12 -6.66 2.50
C THR A 200 15.07 -6.26 3.65
N PRO A 201 15.22 -4.96 3.95
CA PRO A 201 16.04 -4.49 5.07
C PRO A 201 15.67 -5.16 6.41
N ALA A 202 14.37 -5.43 6.63
CA ALA A 202 13.91 -6.13 7.82
C ALA A 202 14.38 -7.61 7.85
N GLN A 203 14.41 -8.29 6.71
CA GLN A 203 14.93 -9.65 6.59
C GLN A 203 16.45 -9.70 6.74
N GLU A 204 17.16 -8.75 6.15
CA GLU A 204 18.62 -8.62 6.28
C GLU A 204 19.02 -8.43 7.73
N TYR A 205 18.34 -7.52 8.44
CA TYR A 205 18.54 -7.34 9.88
C TYR A 205 18.22 -8.63 10.66
N ALA A 206 17.13 -9.32 10.34
CA ALA A 206 16.77 -10.57 11.03
C ALA A 206 17.83 -11.67 10.82
N ALA A 207 18.41 -11.76 9.62
CA ALA A 207 19.51 -12.67 9.34
C ALA A 207 20.74 -12.32 10.18
N HIS A 208 21.17 -11.05 10.19
CA HIS A 208 22.29 -10.59 11.02
C HIS A 208 22.06 -10.79 12.52
N ALA A 209 20.85 -10.52 13.02
CA ALA A 209 20.49 -10.74 14.41
C ALA A 209 20.58 -12.22 14.80
N SER A 210 20.12 -13.14 13.93
CA SER A 210 20.22 -14.58 14.19
C SER A 210 21.68 -15.05 14.30
N THR A 211 22.57 -14.57 13.43
CA THR A 211 24.02 -14.84 13.51
C THR A 211 24.63 -14.24 14.78
N GLY A 212 24.27 -13.00 15.12
CA GLY A 212 24.71 -12.34 16.35
C GLY A 212 24.27 -13.07 17.61
N SER A 213 23.06 -13.64 17.61
CA SER A 213 22.51 -14.43 18.72
C SER A 213 23.33 -15.70 18.99
N VAL A 214 23.74 -16.40 17.93
CA VAL A 214 24.58 -17.60 18.02
C VAL A 214 25.97 -17.24 18.55
N LEU A 215 26.57 -16.16 18.07
CA LEU A 215 27.86 -15.67 18.57
C LEU A 215 27.78 -15.27 20.05
N GLY A 216 26.73 -14.55 20.44
CA GLY A 216 26.48 -14.16 21.84
C GLY A 216 26.30 -15.36 22.76
N ALA A 217 25.60 -16.40 22.29
CA ALA A 217 25.45 -17.65 23.01
C ALA A 217 26.76 -18.42 23.15
N ALA A 218 27.58 -18.49 22.09
CA ALA A 218 28.90 -19.10 22.15
C ALA A 218 29.83 -18.36 23.12
N ALA A 219 29.84 -17.03 23.11
CA ALA A 219 30.60 -16.23 24.06
C ALA A 219 30.12 -16.44 25.50
N THR A 220 28.79 -16.51 25.71
CA THR A 220 28.20 -16.80 27.03
C THR A 220 28.60 -18.18 27.53
N LEU A 221 28.60 -19.19 26.64
CA LEU A 221 29.04 -20.54 26.96
C LEU A 221 30.54 -20.60 27.30
N LEU A 222 31.36 -19.81 26.60
CA LEU A 222 32.80 -19.74 26.85
C LEU A 222 33.14 -19.03 28.17
N VAL A 223 32.37 -18.01 28.56
CA VAL A 223 32.63 -17.20 29.76
C VAL A 223 31.96 -17.79 31.01
N LYS A 224 30.68 -18.17 30.91
CA LYS A 224 29.89 -18.67 32.05
C LYS A 224 29.89 -20.19 32.17
N HIS A 225 30.31 -20.93 31.12
CA HIS A 225 30.28 -22.40 31.08
C HIS A 225 28.91 -23.03 31.40
N ASP A 226 27.81 -22.30 31.19
CA ASP A 226 26.43 -22.74 31.44
C ASP A 226 25.60 -22.75 30.15
N GLY A 227 25.13 -23.95 29.77
CA GLY A 227 24.28 -24.14 28.60
C GLY A 227 22.89 -23.50 28.72
N LYS A 228 22.40 -23.26 29.94
CA LYS A 228 21.13 -22.53 30.16
C LYS A 228 21.29 -21.05 29.86
N GLU A 229 22.36 -20.44 30.35
CA GLU A 229 22.68 -19.03 30.07
C GLU A 229 22.95 -18.79 28.58
N ALA A 230 23.62 -19.73 27.91
CA ALA A 230 23.79 -19.69 26.47
C ALA A 230 22.45 -19.77 25.71
N ALA A 231 21.51 -20.61 26.16
CA ALA A 231 20.18 -20.70 25.56
C ALA A 231 19.36 -19.41 25.74
N GLU A 232 19.45 -18.76 26.91
CA GLU A 232 18.82 -17.46 27.16
C GLU A 232 19.41 -16.35 26.27
N ALA A 233 20.72 -16.37 26.00
CA ALA A 233 21.36 -15.44 25.07
C ALA A 233 20.85 -15.59 23.62
N VAL A 234 20.59 -16.83 23.16
CA VAL A 234 19.98 -17.06 21.83
C VAL A 234 18.59 -16.45 21.77
N LEU A 235 17.76 -16.68 22.78
CA LEU A 235 16.37 -16.21 22.81
C LEU A 235 16.29 -14.67 22.94
N ALA A 236 17.22 -14.05 23.68
CA ALA A 236 17.32 -12.60 23.81
C ALA A 236 17.67 -11.89 22.49
N GLY A 237 18.40 -12.54 21.58
CA GLY A 237 18.74 -11.99 20.27
C GLY A 237 17.68 -12.21 19.17
N SER A 238 16.51 -12.76 19.51
CA SER A 238 15.49 -13.13 18.53
C SER A 238 14.93 -11.93 17.76
N PRO A 239 14.92 -11.94 16.41
CA PRO A 239 14.46 -10.83 15.58
C PRO A 239 12.93 -10.79 15.39
N LYS A 240 12.14 -11.22 16.39
CA LYS A 240 10.67 -11.34 16.26
C LYS A 240 10.01 -10.04 15.78
N ALA A 241 10.37 -8.91 16.39
CA ALA A 241 9.78 -7.62 16.04
C ALA A 241 10.01 -7.23 14.57
N ALA A 242 11.24 -7.43 14.06
CA ALA A 242 11.60 -7.16 12.66
C ALA A 242 10.81 -8.02 11.67
N ARG A 243 10.21 -9.14 12.12
CA ARG A 243 9.45 -10.05 11.27
C ARG A 243 7.95 -9.86 11.41
N TYR A 244 7.45 -9.76 12.64
CA TYR A 244 6.02 -9.69 12.91
C TYR A 244 5.40 -8.40 12.41
N GLY A 245 6.09 -7.26 12.55
CA GLY A 245 5.58 -5.98 12.07
C GLY A 245 5.31 -5.98 10.56
N PRO A 246 6.33 -6.23 9.70
CA PRO A 246 6.13 -6.30 8.26
C PRO A 246 5.16 -7.42 7.85
N ALA A 247 5.28 -8.62 8.45
CA ALA A 247 4.38 -9.73 8.13
C ALA A 247 2.91 -9.39 8.42
N ALA A 248 2.62 -8.78 9.57
CA ALA A 248 1.27 -8.33 9.91
C ALA A 248 0.77 -7.24 8.97
N PHE A 249 1.62 -6.27 8.63
CA PHE A 249 1.28 -5.21 7.68
C PHE A 249 0.88 -5.78 6.32
N HIS A 250 1.72 -6.60 5.69
CA HIS A 250 1.42 -7.13 4.35
C HIS A 250 0.20 -8.05 4.34
N THR A 251 0.04 -8.87 5.40
CA THR A 251 -1.10 -9.77 5.53
C THR A 251 -2.41 -8.99 5.66
N VAL A 252 -2.46 -7.99 6.53
CA VAL A 252 -3.67 -7.17 6.73
C VAL A 252 -3.95 -6.30 5.52
N LEU A 253 -2.91 -5.76 4.86
CA LEU A 253 -3.04 -4.99 3.62
C LEU A 253 -3.64 -5.87 2.51
N SER A 254 -3.09 -7.06 2.29
CA SER A 254 -3.58 -8.04 1.31
C SER A 254 -5.06 -8.37 1.53
N GLY A 255 -5.44 -8.76 2.75
CA GLY A 255 -6.83 -9.11 3.06
C GLY A 255 -7.78 -7.91 3.03
N ALA A 256 -7.28 -6.68 3.16
CA ALA A 256 -8.08 -5.48 3.00
C ALA A 256 -8.23 -5.05 1.54
N LEU A 257 -7.18 -5.18 0.73
CA LEU A 257 -7.23 -4.99 -0.72
C LEU A 257 -8.23 -5.97 -1.36
N ALA A 258 -8.16 -7.24 -0.97
CA ALA A 258 -9.13 -8.27 -1.38
C ALA A 258 -10.58 -7.82 -1.13
N ARG A 259 -10.89 -7.37 0.09
CA ARG A 259 -12.23 -6.86 0.45
C ARG A 259 -12.66 -5.60 -0.30
N THR A 260 -11.78 -4.95 -1.05
CA THR A 260 -12.08 -3.76 -1.85
C THR A 260 -12.16 -4.04 -3.35
N GLY A 261 -12.16 -5.30 -3.78
CA GLY A 261 -12.24 -5.65 -5.20
C GLY A 261 -10.89 -6.03 -5.85
N VAL A 262 -9.81 -6.12 -5.08
CA VAL A 262 -8.46 -6.35 -5.63
C VAL A 262 -8.04 -7.80 -5.46
N LEU A 263 -7.80 -8.52 -6.56
CA LEU A 263 -7.37 -9.91 -6.46
C LEU A 263 -5.86 -10.01 -6.22
N VAL A 264 -5.46 -10.15 -4.96
CA VAL A 264 -4.07 -10.42 -4.57
C VAL A 264 -3.77 -11.90 -4.75
N ARG A 265 -2.82 -12.24 -5.62
CA ARG A 265 -2.43 -13.63 -5.89
C ARG A 265 -1.23 -14.09 -5.07
N ASP A 266 -0.19 -13.27 -5.01
CA ASP A 266 1.03 -13.57 -4.26
C ASP A 266 1.25 -12.52 -3.17
N ALA A 267 0.76 -12.83 -1.96
CA ALA A 267 0.94 -11.95 -0.80
C ALA A 267 2.41 -11.86 -0.34
N GLU A 268 3.28 -12.81 -0.73
CA GLU A 268 4.71 -12.73 -0.41
C GLU A 268 5.42 -11.66 -1.23
N ARG A 269 4.96 -11.40 -2.47
CA ARG A 269 5.48 -10.34 -3.34
C ARG A 269 5.13 -8.94 -2.86
N LEU A 270 4.01 -8.76 -2.14
CA LEU A 270 3.71 -7.48 -1.49
C LEU A 270 4.76 -7.05 -0.45
N ARG A 271 5.61 -7.96 0.02
CA ARG A 271 6.75 -7.62 0.90
C ARG A 271 7.77 -6.73 0.21
N GLN A 272 7.87 -6.83 -1.12
CA GLN A 272 8.78 -5.99 -1.90
C GLN A 272 8.35 -4.52 -1.91
N LEU A 273 7.13 -4.16 -1.49
CA LEU A 273 6.72 -2.75 -1.33
C LEU A 273 7.64 -1.98 -0.33
N GLU A 274 8.35 -2.68 0.57
CA GLU A 274 9.38 -2.07 1.43
C GLU A 274 10.60 -1.59 0.62
N THR A 275 10.92 -2.24 -0.50
CA THR A 275 12.12 -2.02 -1.31
C THR A 275 11.88 -1.43 -2.69
N VAL A 276 10.63 -1.46 -3.21
CA VAL A 276 10.26 -0.83 -4.49
C VAL A 276 10.74 0.62 -4.49
N ASP A 277 11.52 0.99 -5.51
CA ASP A 277 12.04 2.33 -5.72
C ASP A 277 11.70 2.89 -7.10
N THR A 278 11.25 2.03 -8.03
CA THR A 278 10.90 2.43 -9.39
C THR A 278 9.56 1.80 -9.79
N ILE A 279 8.71 2.61 -10.43
CA ILE A 279 7.50 2.14 -11.10
C ILE A 279 7.67 2.27 -12.61
N VAL A 280 7.39 1.20 -13.34
CA VAL A 280 7.35 1.17 -14.80
C VAL A 280 5.88 1.05 -15.24
N LEU A 281 5.38 2.07 -15.91
CA LEU A 281 4.00 2.17 -16.38
C LEU A 281 3.96 1.97 -17.90
N HIS A 282 3.28 0.91 -18.34
CA HIS A 282 2.99 0.72 -19.75
C HIS A 282 1.82 1.65 -20.18
N PRO A 283 1.84 2.25 -21.38
CA PRO A 283 0.81 3.18 -21.84
C PRO A 283 -0.60 2.60 -21.81
N SER A 284 -0.73 1.28 -22.04
CA SER A 284 -2.02 0.59 -21.95
C SER A 284 -2.67 0.66 -20.57
N ALA A 285 -1.89 0.86 -19.50
CA ALA A 285 -2.41 1.04 -18.15
C ALA A 285 -2.90 2.47 -17.89
N LEU A 286 -2.34 3.47 -18.58
CA LEU A 286 -2.62 4.89 -18.36
C LEU A 286 -3.67 5.45 -19.32
N ARG A 287 -4.26 4.61 -20.17
CA ARG A 287 -5.22 5.01 -21.19
C ARG A 287 -6.57 4.35 -20.94
N THR A 288 -7.66 5.04 -21.21
CA THR A 288 -8.97 4.37 -21.34
C THR A 288 -9.14 3.89 -22.78
N PRO A 289 -9.53 2.63 -23.03
CA PRO A 289 -9.78 2.14 -24.38
C PRO A 289 -10.75 3.06 -25.13
N GLY A 290 -10.32 3.61 -26.27
CA GLY A 290 -11.13 4.51 -27.10
C GLY A 290 -11.31 5.96 -26.60
N ALA A 291 -10.90 6.29 -25.37
CA ALA A 291 -11.21 7.58 -24.73
C ALA A 291 -9.98 8.42 -24.29
N GLY A 292 -8.77 8.05 -24.70
CA GLY A 292 -7.55 8.82 -24.42
C GLY A 292 -6.88 8.42 -23.11
N ALA A 293 -6.41 9.39 -22.32
CA ALA A 293 -5.78 9.15 -21.02
C ALA A 293 -6.80 8.78 -19.94
N ASP A 294 -6.43 7.86 -19.05
CA ASP A 294 -7.28 7.40 -17.95
C ASP A 294 -7.45 8.53 -16.90
N PRO A 295 -8.67 8.78 -16.38
CA PRO A 295 -8.92 9.79 -15.35
C PRO A 295 -8.05 9.66 -14.08
N TRP A 296 -7.54 8.46 -13.77
CA TRP A 296 -6.65 8.22 -12.63
C TRP A 296 -5.16 8.38 -12.94
N ALA A 297 -4.77 8.58 -14.20
CA ALA A 297 -3.37 8.58 -14.61
C ALA A 297 -2.52 9.57 -13.81
N GLU A 298 -2.99 10.82 -13.68
CA GLU A 298 -2.29 11.84 -12.88
C GLU A 298 -2.20 11.46 -11.40
N THR A 299 -3.30 10.99 -10.83
CA THR A 299 -3.37 10.59 -9.43
C THR A 299 -2.39 9.46 -9.11
N VAL A 300 -2.27 8.47 -10.01
CA VAL A 300 -1.33 7.36 -9.87
C VAL A 300 0.11 7.85 -9.96
N LEU A 301 0.42 8.73 -10.92
CA LEU A 301 1.75 9.31 -11.07
C LEU A 301 2.14 10.15 -9.84
N ASP A 302 1.20 10.93 -9.32
CA ASP A 302 1.39 11.73 -8.11
C ASP A 302 1.55 10.85 -6.85
N ALA A 303 0.79 9.75 -6.76
CA ALA A 303 0.94 8.76 -5.69
C ALA A 303 2.29 8.04 -5.75
N ALA A 304 2.79 7.67 -6.93
CA ALA A 304 4.10 7.09 -7.12
C ALA A 304 5.22 8.04 -6.65
N ARG A 305 5.14 9.32 -7.01
CA ARG A 305 6.11 10.34 -6.57
C ARG A 305 6.03 10.60 -5.07
N ARG A 306 4.83 10.72 -4.49
CA ARG A 306 4.63 10.82 -3.03
C ARG A 306 5.18 9.60 -2.30
N ALA A 307 5.13 8.43 -2.95
CA ALA A 307 5.75 7.22 -2.44
C ALA A 307 7.30 7.24 -2.53
N GLY A 308 7.89 8.23 -3.20
CA GLY A 308 9.32 8.34 -3.45
C GLY A 308 9.79 7.28 -4.43
N LEU A 309 9.00 7.03 -5.48
CA LEU A 309 9.36 6.13 -6.58
C LEU A 309 9.81 6.95 -7.79
N ALA A 310 10.85 6.48 -8.48
CA ALA A 310 11.17 6.92 -9.83
C ALA A 310 10.07 6.43 -10.79
N VAL A 311 9.54 7.31 -11.61
CA VAL A 311 8.45 7.02 -12.55
C VAL A 311 9.03 6.88 -13.95
N VAL A 312 8.97 5.67 -14.49
CA VAL A 312 9.36 5.34 -15.86
C VAL A 312 8.10 5.08 -16.68
N MET A 313 7.90 5.87 -17.74
CA MET A 313 6.80 5.68 -18.68
C MET A 313 7.34 5.35 -20.06
N VAL A 314 6.63 4.51 -20.81
CA VAL A 314 6.88 4.36 -22.25
C VAL A 314 6.12 5.47 -22.99
N ASP A 315 6.72 6.06 -24.01
CA ASP A 315 6.18 7.19 -24.77
C ASP A 315 4.91 6.77 -25.53
N ASP A 316 3.87 7.60 -25.42
CA ASP A 316 2.60 7.45 -26.13
C ASP A 316 2.03 8.85 -26.45
N PRO A 317 1.63 9.13 -27.70
CA PRO A 317 1.09 10.43 -28.08
C PRO A 317 -0.11 10.88 -27.25
N ALA A 318 -0.95 9.96 -26.77
CA ALA A 318 -2.11 10.25 -25.94
C ALA A 318 -1.73 10.65 -24.50
N LEU A 319 -0.49 10.42 -24.08
CA LEU A 319 0.00 10.68 -22.72
C LEU A 319 0.99 11.84 -22.65
N ARG A 320 1.11 12.65 -23.72
CA ARG A 320 2.07 13.77 -23.79
C ARG A 320 1.98 14.73 -22.61
N ASP A 321 0.76 15.05 -22.16
CA ASP A 321 0.53 15.96 -21.03
C ASP A 321 0.99 15.39 -19.67
N PHE A 322 1.30 14.09 -19.62
CA PHE A 322 1.78 13.39 -18.43
C PHE A 322 3.28 13.14 -18.47
N THR A 323 3.98 13.39 -19.59
CA THR A 323 5.43 13.15 -19.71
C THR A 323 6.26 13.94 -18.70
N SER A 324 5.84 15.16 -18.34
CA SER A 324 6.44 15.96 -17.27
C SER A 324 6.27 15.35 -15.86
N LEU A 325 5.34 14.40 -15.73
CA LEU A 325 5.07 13.62 -14.52
C LEU A 325 5.89 12.31 -14.46
N ALA A 326 6.66 11.97 -15.49
CA ALA A 326 7.68 10.91 -15.42
C ALA A 326 9.07 11.48 -15.10
N ASP A 327 9.90 10.68 -14.44
CA ASP A 327 11.33 10.95 -14.29
C ASP A 327 12.09 10.49 -15.54
N GLN A 328 11.59 9.45 -16.21
CA GLN A 328 12.12 8.92 -17.47
C GLN A 328 10.99 8.56 -18.43
N VAL A 329 11.09 9.02 -19.67
CA VAL A 329 10.20 8.62 -20.78
C VAL A 329 11.03 7.83 -21.79
N VAL A 330 10.63 6.58 -22.02
CA VAL A 330 11.33 5.65 -22.92
C VAL A 330 10.63 5.61 -24.27
N ALA A 331 11.38 5.50 -25.37
CA ALA A 331 10.79 5.49 -26.71
C ALA A 331 9.79 4.33 -26.89
N GLY A 332 8.65 4.62 -27.52
CA GLY A 332 7.54 3.66 -27.70
C GLY A 332 7.88 2.36 -28.44
N GLY A 333 8.95 2.35 -29.24
CA GLY A 333 9.42 1.15 -29.94
C GLY A 333 10.33 0.23 -29.12
N GLN A 334 10.66 0.58 -27.87
CA GLN A 334 11.51 -0.26 -27.02
C GLN A 334 10.65 -1.31 -26.28
N PRO A 335 10.99 -2.61 -26.36
CA PRO A 335 10.23 -3.65 -25.68
C PRO A 335 10.20 -3.45 -24.17
N LEU A 336 9.02 -3.56 -23.54
CA LEU A 336 8.84 -3.36 -22.09
C LEU A 336 9.78 -4.24 -21.25
N ARG A 337 10.03 -5.48 -21.69
CA ARG A 337 10.98 -6.40 -21.06
C ARG A 337 12.40 -5.86 -20.96
N GLU A 338 12.85 -5.08 -21.93
CA GLU A 338 14.18 -4.48 -21.96
C GLU A 338 14.25 -3.27 -21.02
N VAL A 339 13.18 -2.48 -20.97
CA VAL A 339 13.05 -1.36 -20.02
C VAL A 339 13.10 -1.88 -18.58
N VAL A 340 12.26 -2.87 -18.25
CA VAL A 340 12.21 -3.45 -16.90
C VAL A 340 13.54 -4.10 -16.53
N ARG A 341 14.21 -4.76 -17.47
CA ARG A 341 15.53 -5.35 -17.24
C ARG A 341 16.60 -4.29 -16.99
N ALA A 342 16.64 -3.22 -17.80
CA ALA A 342 17.61 -2.14 -17.63
C ALA A 342 17.50 -1.49 -16.25
N VAL A 343 16.26 -1.16 -15.83
CA VAL A 343 16.00 -0.57 -14.50
C VAL A 343 16.38 -1.55 -13.37
N ARG A 344 16.08 -2.85 -13.52
CA ARG A 344 16.47 -3.85 -12.51
C ARG A 344 17.98 -4.05 -12.41
N ASP A 345 18.69 -3.98 -13.53
CA ASP A 345 20.16 -4.15 -13.60
C ASP A 345 20.90 -2.97 -12.94
N GLU A 346 20.27 -1.79 -12.84
CA GLU A 346 20.74 -0.66 -12.01
C GLU A 346 20.63 -0.91 -10.50
N GLY A 347 20.05 -2.05 -10.10
CA GLY A 347 19.93 -2.49 -8.72
C GLY A 347 18.57 -2.17 -8.07
N GLY A 348 17.69 -1.44 -8.77
CA GLY A 348 16.39 -1.05 -8.25
C GLY A 348 15.38 -2.19 -8.12
N THR A 349 14.41 -2.03 -7.22
CA THR A 349 13.26 -2.95 -7.09
C THR A 349 12.11 -2.38 -7.89
N VAL A 350 11.65 -3.12 -8.90
CA VAL A 350 10.76 -2.59 -9.93
C VAL A 350 9.33 -3.07 -9.75
N LEU A 351 8.40 -2.13 -9.65
CA LEU A 351 6.97 -2.36 -9.74
C LEU A 351 6.51 -2.08 -11.17
N THR A 352 5.78 -3.01 -11.78
CA THR A 352 5.34 -2.92 -13.18
C THR A 352 3.82 -2.90 -13.25
N VAL A 353 3.27 -2.07 -14.14
CA VAL A 353 1.82 -1.97 -14.36
C VAL A 353 1.52 -1.98 -15.85
N ALA A 354 0.64 -2.88 -16.27
CA ALA A 354 0.17 -2.96 -17.65
C ALA A 354 -1.27 -3.47 -17.73
N ARG A 355 -1.99 -3.04 -18.76
CA ARG A 355 -3.25 -3.65 -19.21
C ARG A 355 -2.99 -4.46 -20.47
N LEU A 356 -3.45 -5.70 -20.55
CA LEU A 356 -3.38 -6.49 -21.78
C LEU A 356 -4.77 -6.61 -22.42
N PRO A 357 -4.90 -6.50 -23.75
CA PRO A 357 -6.18 -6.70 -24.44
C PRO A 357 -6.65 -8.16 -24.34
N SER A 358 -7.96 -8.40 -24.37
CA SER A 358 -8.56 -9.74 -24.27
C SER A 358 -8.56 -10.57 -25.55
N THR A 359 -7.91 -10.14 -26.62
CA THR A 359 -7.76 -10.94 -27.84
C THR A 359 -6.93 -12.19 -27.52
N ASP A 360 -7.52 -13.39 -27.59
CA ASP A 360 -6.76 -14.65 -27.51
C ASP A 360 -5.78 -14.65 -28.69
N PRO A 361 -4.45 -14.53 -28.48
CA PRO A 361 -3.48 -14.43 -29.58
C PRO A 361 -3.42 -15.66 -30.50
N GLN A 362 -4.28 -16.66 -30.23
CA GLN A 362 -4.35 -17.96 -30.88
C GLN A 362 -5.77 -18.38 -31.26
N ALA A 363 -6.79 -17.53 -31.10
CA ALA A 363 -8.16 -17.84 -31.57
C ALA A 363 -8.27 -17.83 -33.11
N ASP A 364 -7.47 -17.03 -33.81
CA ASP A 364 -7.53 -16.90 -35.27
C ASP A 364 -6.60 -17.84 -36.04
N VAL A 365 -5.90 -18.77 -35.37
CA VAL A 365 -4.97 -19.71 -36.05
C VAL A 365 -5.72 -20.84 -36.79
N ASP A 366 -7.04 -20.95 -36.65
CA ASP A 366 -7.87 -21.90 -37.42
C ASP A 366 -8.42 -21.30 -38.74
N ASP A 367 -8.23 -20.00 -39.02
CA ASP A 367 -8.56 -19.39 -40.32
C ASP A 367 -7.29 -19.00 -41.08
N THR A 368 -7.18 -19.55 -42.29
CA THR A 368 -5.96 -19.60 -43.12
C THR A 368 -5.58 -18.27 -43.80
N HIS A 369 -5.75 -17.12 -43.15
CA HIS A 369 -5.39 -15.80 -43.69
C HIS A 369 -4.30 -15.11 -42.85
N VAL A 370 -3.09 -15.65 -42.93
CA VAL A 370 -1.88 -15.05 -42.35
C VAL A 370 -1.45 -13.86 -43.19
N ARG A 371 -1.61 -12.61 -42.70
CA ARG A 371 -0.70 -11.52 -43.09
C ARG A 371 -0.60 -10.23 -42.25
N ASP A 372 -1.43 -9.97 -41.23
CA ASP A 372 -1.22 -8.82 -40.31
C ASP A 372 -1.29 -9.17 -38.79
N ASP A 373 -1.79 -10.36 -38.45
CA ASP A 373 -2.15 -10.75 -37.06
C ASP A 373 -0.96 -11.16 -36.16
N ASP A 374 0.17 -11.45 -36.80
CA ASP A 374 1.39 -11.98 -36.16
C ASP A 374 2.16 -10.92 -35.36
N THR A 375 1.86 -9.63 -35.59
CA THR A 375 2.54 -8.49 -34.95
C THR A 375 1.91 -8.17 -33.60
N HIS A 376 0.58 -8.09 -33.51
CA HIS A 376 -0.13 -7.79 -32.26
C HIS A 376 0.01 -8.91 -31.23
N ALA A 377 0.02 -10.18 -31.66
CA ALA A 377 0.28 -11.31 -30.80
C ALA A 377 1.71 -11.27 -30.19
N ARG A 378 2.70 -10.82 -30.98
CA ARG A 378 4.09 -10.63 -30.50
C ARG A 378 4.19 -9.46 -29.53
N GLU A 379 3.58 -8.32 -29.84
CA GLU A 379 3.56 -7.14 -28.96
C GLU A 379 2.92 -7.47 -27.60
N GLY A 380 1.74 -8.12 -27.59
CA GLY A 380 1.09 -8.53 -26.35
C GLY A 380 1.95 -9.48 -25.50
N MET A 381 2.75 -10.33 -26.16
CA MET A 381 3.68 -11.23 -25.49
C MET A 381 4.87 -10.49 -24.85
N GLU A 382 5.40 -9.48 -25.54
CA GLU A 382 6.49 -8.65 -25.02
C GLU A 382 6.05 -7.80 -23.82
N VAL A 383 4.81 -7.29 -23.85
CA VAL A 383 4.20 -6.60 -22.71
C VAL A 383 3.98 -7.56 -21.55
N LEU A 384 3.51 -8.80 -21.80
CA LEU A 384 3.36 -9.83 -20.77
C LEU A 384 4.70 -10.15 -20.09
N ASP A 385 5.75 -10.39 -20.87
CA ASP A 385 7.07 -10.71 -20.33
C ASP A 385 7.69 -9.52 -19.59
N GLY A 386 7.45 -8.29 -20.08
CA GLY A 386 7.85 -7.06 -19.38
C GLY A 386 7.13 -6.88 -18.05
N LEU A 387 5.81 -7.06 -18.02
CA LEU A 387 4.99 -7.03 -16.81
C LEU A 387 5.47 -8.08 -15.79
N LEU A 388 5.64 -9.33 -16.22
CA LEU A 388 6.05 -10.41 -15.29
C LEU A 388 7.53 -10.33 -14.90
N GLY A 389 8.35 -9.56 -15.61
CA GLY A 389 9.76 -9.32 -15.30
C GLY A 389 9.99 -8.38 -14.11
N GLY A 390 8.96 -7.66 -13.64
CA GLY A 390 9.01 -6.83 -12.45
C GLY A 390 9.13 -7.63 -11.16
N ASP A 391 9.70 -7.01 -10.11
CA ASP A 391 9.74 -7.60 -8.77
C ASP A 391 8.33 -7.70 -8.14
N VAL A 392 7.46 -6.73 -8.49
CA VAL A 392 6.01 -6.72 -8.25
C VAL A 392 5.29 -6.42 -9.57
N ALA A 393 4.37 -7.30 -9.99
CA ALA A 393 3.62 -7.18 -11.23
C ALA A 393 2.13 -6.93 -10.96
N ILE A 394 1.61 -5.79 -11.44
CA ILE A 394 0.20 -5.43 -11.32
C ILE A 394 -0.44 -5.44 -12.71
N ALA A 395 -1.37 -6.35 -12.93
CA ALA A 395 -2.15 -6.40 -14.16
C ALA A 395 -3.47 -5.65 -13.95
N LEU A 396 -3.77 -4.67 -14.81
CA LEU A 396 -5.12 -4.14 -14.90
C LEU A 396 -6.01 -5.18 -15.57
N ALA A 397 -7.04 -5.61 -14.84
CA ALA A 397 -8.02 -6.62 -15.23
C ALA A 397 -9.44 -6.03 -15.18
N ASP A 398 -9.56 -4.75 -15.54
CA ASP A 398 -10.81 -4.01 -15.67
C ASP A 398 -11.44 -4.14 -17.06
N GLY A 399 -12.76 -4.02 -17.15
CA GLY A 399 -13.51 -4.18 -18.40
C GLY A 399 -13.20 -5.51 -19.11
N ASP A 400 -13.03 -5.45 -20.43
CA ASP A 400 -12.70 -6.61 -21.28
C ASP A 400 -11.18 -6.80 -21.44
N SER A 401 -10.37 -6.52 -20.42
CA SER A 401 -8.93 -6.82 -20.47
C SER A 401 -8.64 -8.30 -20.15
N ALA A 402 -7.50 -8.80 -20.63
CA ALA A 402 -7.03 -10.15 -20.33
C ALA A 402 -6.66 -10.31 -18.85
N VAL A 403 -6.93 -11.50 -18.30
CA VAL A 403 -6.64 -11.85 -16.92
C VAL A 403 -5.26 -12.51 -16.84
N VAL A 404 -4.28 -11.82 -16.27
CA VAL A 404 -2.89 -12.29 -16.19
C VAL A 404 -2.64 -13.07 -14.90
N TRP A 405 -2.88 -14.38 -14.88
CA TRP A 405 -2.77 -15.20 -13.66
C TRP A 405 -1.35 -15.30 -13.07
N GLY A 406 -0.33 -14.92 -13.85
CA GLY A 406 1.05 -14.79 -13.40
C GLY A 406 1.38 -13.51 -12.64
N ALA A 407 0.50 -12.50 -12.67
CA ALA A 407 0.68 -11.24 -11.96
C ALA A 407 0.46 -11.40 -10.45
N ASP A 408 1.07 -10.52 -9.66
CA ASP A 408 0.97 -10.51 -8.20
C ASP A 408 -0.36 -9.97 -7.72
N VAL A 409 -0.86 -8.97 -8.44
CA VAL A 409 -2.13 -8.32 -8.17
C VAL A 409 -2.88 -8.13 -9.48
N LEU A 410 -4.18 -8.48 -9.47
CA LEU A 410 -5.12 -8.10 -10.51
C LEU A 410 -5.97 -6.95 -10.01
N ALA A 411 -5.84 -5.81 -10.66
CA ALA A 411 -6.58 -4.59 -10.40
C ALA A 411 -7.87 -4.58 -11.22
N LEU A 412 -8.99 -5.00 -10.60
CA LEU A 412 -10.29 -5.12 -11.27
C LEU A 412 -10.98 -3.76 -11.44
N ASN A 413 -10.64 -2.78 -10.61
CA ASN A 413 -11.10 -1.38 -10.73
C ASN A 413 -10.06 -0.48 -11.42
N GLY A 414 -9.14 -1.08 -12.19
CA GLY A 414 -8.15 -0.35 -12.97
C GLY A 414 -7.13 0.41 -12.11
N LEU A 415 -6.82 1.64 -12.52
CA LEU A 415 -5.80 2.47 -11.86
C LEU A 415 -6.16 2.90 -10.42
N ALA A 416 -7.43 2.85 -10.02
CA ALA A 416 -7.83 3.11 -8.64
C ALA A 416 -7.17 2.13 -7.66
N ASP A 417 -7.07 0.86 -8.04
CA ASP A 417 -6.42 -0.18 -7.23
C ASP A 417 -4.90 0.01 -7.19
N VAL A 418 -4.31 0.44 -8.32
CA VAL A 418 -2.89 0.80 -8.40
C VAL A 418 -2.57 1.95 -7.44
N TRP A 419 -3.40 3.00 -7.43
CA TRP A 419 -3.25 4.12 -6.50
C TRP A 419 -3.25 3.64 -5.03
N ARG A 420 -4.17 2.73 -4.66
CA ARG A 420 -4.24 2.15 -3.30
C ARG A 420 -2.97 1.36 -2.94
N LEU A 421 -2.39 0.64 -3.89
CA LEU A 421 -1.13 -0.07 -3.67
C LEU A 421 0.05 0.90 -3.48
N LEU A 422 0.09 1.98 -4.25
CA LEU A 422 1.16 2.97 -4.16
C LEU A 422 1.12 3.75 -2.84
N THR A 423 -0.06 4.05 -2.30
CA THR A 423 -0.18 4.65 -0.97
C THR A 423 0.30 3.72 0.16
N ALA A 424 0.37 2.42 -0.09
CA ALA A 424 0.90 1.45 0.85
C ALA A 424 2.44 1.45 0.93
N VAL A 425 3.16 1.94 -0.09
CA VAL A 425 4.64 1.89 -0.16
C VAL A 425 5.31 2.67 0.98
N PRO A 426 4.97 3.95 1.26
CA PRO A 426 5.51 4.66 2.41
C PRO A 426 5.23 3.97 3.75
N ALA A 427 4.04 3.40 3.90
CA ALA A 427 3.63 2.70 5.11
C ALA A 427 4.45 1.42 5.30
N ALA A 428 4.69 0.64 4.24
CA ALA A 428 5.54 -0.54 4.26
C ALA A 428 6.97 -0.20 4.72
N ARG A 429 7.58 0.83 4.10
CA ARG A 429 8.92 1.34 4.47
C ARG A 429 8.99 1.83 5.92
N ALA A 430 7.94 2.50 6.40
CA ALA A 430 7.86 2.97 7.78
C ALA A 430 7.75 1.82 8.79
N VAL A 431 6.90 0.83 8.51
CA VAL A 431 6.74 -0.38 9.35
C VAL A 431 8.04 -1.18 9.40
N GLY A 432 8.71 -1.38 8.26
CA GLY A 432 10.01 -2.06 8.19
C GLY A 432 11.06 -1.40 9.09
N ARG A 433 11.26 -0.08 8.93
CA ARG A 433 12.20 0.70 9.75
C ARG A 433 11.84 0.66 11.24
N ARG A 434 10.58 0.90 11.61
CA ARG A 434 10.13 0.89 13.02
C ARG A 434 10.34 -0.48 13.66
N SER A 435 10.03 -1.55 12.93
CA SER A 435 10.16 -2.93 13.39
C SER A 435 11.61 -3.34 13.63
N GLN A 436 12.54 -2.86 12.80
CA GLN A 436 13.98 -3.05 13.02
C GLN A 436 14.46 -2.30 14.27
N THR A 437 14.04 -1.05 14.46
CA THR A 437 14.37 -0.28 15.67
C THR A 437 13.88 -1.00 16.92
N LEU A 438 12.60 -1.43 16.93
CA LEU A 438 12.02 -2.18 18.05
C LEU A 438 12.77 -3.49 18.31
N ALA A 439 13.17 -4.23 17.26
CA ALA A 439 13.93 -5.46 17.41
C ALA A 439 15.31 -5.23 18.03
N ARG A 440 16.05 -4.20 17.57
CA ARG A 440 17.36 -3.83 18.15
C ARG A 440 17.22 -3.45 19.61
N SER A 441 16.24 -2.61 19.93
CA SER A 441 15.95 -2.17 21.30
C SER A 441 15.59 -3.33 22.20
N GLY A 442 14.67 -4.20 21.76
CA GLY A 442 14.24 -5.38 22.53
C GLY A 442 15.39 -6.36 22.77
N ALA A 443 16.20 -6.62 21.74
CA ALA A 443 17.36 -7.51 21.85
C ALA A 443 18.46 -6.95 22.77
N ALA A 444 18.74 -5.65 22.69
CA ALA A 444 19.71 -4.98 23.56
C ALA A 444 19.28 -5.05 25.04
N LEU A 445 18.02 -4.69 25.34
CA LEU A 445 17.49 -4.73 26.71
C LEU A 445 17.41 -6.14 27.27
N SER A 446 17.01 -7.12 26.45
CA SER A 446 16.97 -8.53 26.87
C SER A 446 18.38 -9.09 27.07
N GLY A 447 19.34 -8.71 26.23
CA GLY A 447 20.75 -9.04 26.40
C GLY A 447 21.32 -8.51 27.71
N LEU A 448 20.97 -7.27 28.09
CA LEU A 448 21.34 -6.69 29.39
C LEU A 448 20.73 -7.47 30.57
N LEU A 449 19.44 -7.84 30.49
CA LEU A 449 18.79 -8.66 31.53
C LEU A 449 19.45 -10.04 31.69
N VAL A 450 19.90 -10.66 30.59
CA VAL A 450 20.65 -11.91 30.63
C VAL A 450 22.07 -11.71 31.20
N ALA A 451 22.70 -10.56 30.93
CA ALA A 451 24.04 -10.25 31.43
C ALA A 451 24.07 -10.00 32.94
N VAL A 452 23.14 -9.19 33.46
CA VAL A 452 23.09 -8.77 34.88
C VAL A 452 22.80 -9.96 35.83
N GLY A 453 22.11 -11.00 35.34
CA GLY A 453 21.77 -12.19 36.13
C GLY A 453 20.91 -11.90 37.36
N GLU A 454 20.39 -12.94 38.03
CA GLU A 454 19.70 -12.77 39.33
C GLU A 454 20.73 -12.57 40.45
N SER A 455 21.49 -11.47 40.42
CA SER A 455 22.54 -11.22 41.41
C SER A 455 22.02 -10.73 42.76
N ASN A 456 20.70 -10.47 42.92
CA ASN A 456 20.16 -10.07 44.21
C ASN A 456 18.65 -10.32 44.36
N ALA A 457 18.22 -11.47 44.90
CA ALA A 457 17.02 -11.57 45.75
C ALA A 457 16.79 -12.98 46.31
N ARG A 458 16.81 -13.09 47.64
CA ARG A 458 16.20 -14.17 48.44
C ARG A 458 14.66 -14.29 48.27
N ARG A 459 14.08 -13.84 47.17
CA ARG A 459 12.67 -13.99 46.82
C ARG A 459 12.60 -14.62 45.44
N ARG A 460 12.14 -15.87 45.38
CA ARG A 460 11.58 -16.47 44.16
C ARG A 460 10.49 -15.52 43.65
N SER A 461 10.79 -14.69 42.65
CA SER A 461 9.74 -13.99 41.92
C SER A 461 8.86 -15.05 41.26
N PRO A 462 7.52 -15.01 41.40
CA PRO A 462 6.64 -16.08 40.96
C PRO A 462 6.48 -16.20 39.43
N LEU A 463 7.14 -15.35 38.64
CA LEU A 463 7.01 -15.32 37.17
C LEU A 463 8.33 -15.69 36.47
N PRO A 464 8.55 -16.97 36.12
CA PRO A 464 9.67 -17.36 35.27
C PRO A 464 9.49 -16.79 33.85
N GLY A 465 10.43 -15.98 33.36
CA GLY A 465 10.41 -15.47 31.97
C GLY A 465 10.69 -13.97 31.76
N LEU A 466 11.00 -13.21 32.80
CA LEU A 466 11.26 -11.75 32.69
C LEU A 466 12.42 -11.38 31.75
N ARG A 467 13.35 -12.30 31.46
CA ARG A 467 14.56 -12.07 30.67
C ARG A 467 14.31 -11.78 29.18
N HIS A 468 13.13 -12.12 28.64
CA HIS A 468 12.78 -11.89 27.23
C HIS A 468 11.58 -10.96 27.04
N VAL A 469 11.06 -10.41 28.13
CA VAL A 469 9.92 -9.48 28.10
C VAL A 469 10.15 -8.30 27.15
N PRO A 470 11.35 -7.67 27.07
CA PRO A 470 11.57 -6.60 26.10
C PRO A 470 11.45 -7.06 24.64
N VAL A 471 11.93 -8.26 24.28
CA VAL A 471 11.79 -8.82 22.92
C VAL A 471 10.32 -9.10 22.61
N ASP A 472 9.57 -9.70 23.54
CA ASP A 472 8.16 -10.02 23.31
C ASP A 472 7.29 -8.75 23.26
N ILE A 473 7.55 -7.74 24.08
CA ILE A 473 6.89 -6.42 24.00
C ILE A 473 7.21 -5.73 22.67
N ALA A 474 8.49 -5.75 22.24
CA ALA A 474 8.89 -5.21 20.95
C ALA A 474 8.16 -5.91 19.80
N ALA A 475 8.02 -7.24 19.87
CA ALA A 475 7.32 -8.04 18.89
C ALA A 475 5.81 -7.73 18.85
N ALA A 476 5.16 -7.65 20.02
CA ALA A 476 3.76 -7.27 20.14
C ALA A 476 3.50 -5.86 19.58
N THR A 477 4.37 -4.90 19.93
CA THR A 477 4.28 -3.51 19.48
C THR A 477 4.47 -3.42 17.97
N ALA A 478 5.46 -4.13 17.41
CA ALA A 478 5.69 -4.20 15.98
C ALA A 478 4.48 -4.77 15.24
N LEU A 479 3.94 -5.90 15.71
CA LEU A 479 2.74 -6.55 15.17
C LEU A 479 1.55 -5.57 15.14
N LEU A 480 1.20 -4.98 16.29
CA LEU A 480 0.09 -4.03 16.41
C LEU A 480 0.29 -2.80 15.53
N SER A 481 1.52 -2.27 15.45
CA SER A 481 1.85 -1.14 14.60
C SER A 481 1.71 -1.47 13.11
N GLY A 482 2.08 -2.69 12.70
CA GLY A 482 1.90 -3.19 11.34
C GLY A 482 0.43 -3.30 10.96
N VAL A 483 -0.39 -3.88 11.84
CA VAL A 483 -1.86 -3.96 11.65
C VAL A 483 -2.47 -2.56 11.54
N ARG A 484 -2.11 -1.64 12.44
CA ARG A 484 -2.65 -0.27 12.45
C ARG A 484 -2.25 0.51 11.20
N ALA A 485 -1.01 0.36 10.74
CA ALA A 485 -0.52 1.02 9.53
C ALA A 485 -1.25 0.50 8.28
N ALA A 486 -1.46 -0.82 8.16
CA ALA A 486 -2.20 -1.40 7.05
C ALA A 486 -3.66 -0.91 7.01
N LEU A 487 -4.34 -0.88 8.16
CA LEU A 487 -5.70 -0.34 8.25
C LEU A 487 -5.73 1.16 7.91
N GLY A 488 -4.70 1.92 8.26
CA GLY A 488 -4.58 3.34 7.90
C GLY A 488 -4.54 3.56 6.38
N VAL A 489 -3.81 2.72 5.64
CA VAL A 489 -3.77 2.76 4.17
C VAL A 489 -5.17 2.53 3.58
N VAL A 490 -5.88 1.53 4.09
CA VAL A 490 -7.22 1.13 3.61
C VAL A 490 -8.27 2.21 3.86
N LEU A 491 -8.16 2.92 4.98
CA LEU A 491 -9.08 4.00 5.34
C LEU A 491 -8.76 5.31 4.61
N THR A 492 -7.69 5.37 3.82
CA THR A 492 -7.34 6.57 3.05
C THR A 492 -8.36 6.73 1.92
N ARG A 493 -9.05 7.89 1.89
CA ARG A 493 -10.00 8.20 0.82
C ARG A 493 -9.28 8.27 -0.51
N ALA A 494 -9.81 7.56 -1.48
CA ALA A 494 -9.35 7.70 -2.85
C ALA A 494 -9.76 9.10 -3.34
N PRO A 495 -8.84 9.88 -3.92
CA PRO A 495 -9.18 11.18 -4.50
C PRO A 495 -10.12 10.97 -5.69
N HIS A 496 -10.97 11.94 -5.96
CA HIS A 496 -11.87 11.88 -7.12
C HIS A 496 -11.05 12.00 -8.41
N PRO A 497 -11.10 10.99 -9.30
CA PRO A 497 -10.43 11.06 -10.59
C PRO A 497 -11.14 12.11 -11.46
N GLY A 498 -10.42 13.13 -11.90
CA GLY A 498 -10.94 14.12 -12.84
C GLY A 498 -10.30 13.89 -14.21
N PRO A 499 -11.06 13.54 -15.27
CA PRO A 499 -10.49 13.55 -16.61
C PRO A 499 -9.90 14.93 -16.90
N ARG A 500 -8.71 14.99 -17.51
CA ARG A 500 -8.13 16.23 -18.02
C ARG A 500 -8.89 16.66 -19.27
N THR A 501 -10.14 17.08 -19.09
CA THR A 501 -10.93 17.67 -20.17
C THR A 501 -10.23 18.96 -20.58
N ALA A 502 -9.83 19.04 -21.85
CA ALA A 502 -9.22 20.24 -22.41
C ALA A 502 -10.31 21.31 -22.62
N TRP A 503 -10.87 21.86 -21.54
CA TRP A 503 -11.96 22.85 -21.57
C TRP A 503 -11.64 24.06 -22.46
N HIS A 504 -10.36 24.43 -22.53
CA HIS A 504 -9.83 25.49 -23.38
C HIS A 504 -9.91 25.18 -24.88
N ALA A 505 -10.01 23.91 -25.28
CA ALA A 505 -10.12 23.48 -26.67
C ALA A 505 -11.58 23.39 -27.15
N LEU A 506 -12.55 23.47 -26.23
CA LEU A 506 -13.98 23.35 -26.50
C LEU A 506 -14.64 24.73 -26.72
N GLN A 507 -15.72 24.74 -27.52
CA GLN A 507 -16.57 25.92 -27.66
C GLN A 507 -17.38 26.15 -26.38
N PRO A 508 -17.76 27.40 -26.04
CA PRO A 508 -18.53 27.69 -24.83
C PRO A 508 -19.82 26.85 -24.69
N THR A 509 -20.52 26.59 -25.79
CA THR A 509 -21.73 25.75 -25.82
C THR A 509 -21.43 24.30 -25.49
N ASP A 510 -20.39 23.72 -26.10
CA ASP A 510 -19.99 22.32 -25.85
C ASP A 510 -19.57 22.10 -24.39
N VAL A 511 -19.00 23.13 -23.76
CA VAL A 511 -18.63 23.10 -22.33
C VAL A 511 -19.89 23.07 -21.44
N LEU A 512 -20.88 23.91 -21.73
CA LEU A 512 -22.14 23.94 -20.98
C LEU A 512 -22.89 22.62 -21.14
N ASP A 513 -23.06 22.14 -22.38
CA ASP A 513 -23.73 20.86 -22.67
C ASP A 513 -23.04 19.72 -21.90
N ARG A 514 -21.71 19.67 -21.93
CA ARG A 514 -20.94 18.63 -21.23
C ARG A 514 -21.11 18.70 -19.71
N LEU A 515 -21.04 19.89 -19.12
CA LEU A 515 -21.21 20.06 -17.68
C LEU A 515 -22.63 19.70 -17.22
N GLU A 516 -23.65 19.97 -18.04
CA GLU A 516 -25.02 19.53 -17.77
C GLU A 516 -25.14 17.99 -17.77
N HIS A 517 -24.55 17.30 -18.74
CA HIS A 517 -24.54 15.83 -18.77
C HIS A 517 -23.75 15.22 -17.60
N GLU A 518 -22.60 15.80 -17.24
CA GLU A 518 -21.81 15.36 -16.07
C GLU A 518 -22.59 15.59 -14.75
N SER A 519 -23.43 16.62 -14.67
CA SER A 519 -24.31 16.89 -13.50
C SER A 519 -25.38 15.80 -13.31
N ASP A 520 -25.91 15.28 -14.41
CA ASP A 520 -26.97 14.26 -14.40
C ASP A 520 -26.40 12.85 -14.07
N GLU A 521 -25.18 12.52 -14.52
CA GLU A 521 -24.50 11.26 -14.18
C GLU A 521 -24.04 11.19 -12.70
N ASP A 522 -23.58 12.31 -12.11
CA ASP A 522 -23.18 12.36 -10.70
C ASP A 522 -24.35 12.08 -9.72
N THR A 523 -25.59 12.21 -10.19
CA THR A 523 -26.80 11.91 -9.41
C THR A 523 -27.03 10.38 -9.22
N ASP A 524 -26.41 9.54 -10.05
CA ASP A 524 -26.51 8.06 -10.02
C ASP A 524 -25.39 7.38 -9.19
N THR A 525 -24.85 8.06 -8.16
CA THR A 525 -23.80 7.52 -7.30
C THR A 525 -24.30 6.41 -6.35
N THR A 526 -23.55 5.30 -6.31
CA THR A 526 -23.86 4.08 -5.53
C THR A 526 -24.12 4.32 -4.03
N VAL A 527 -24.97 3.47 -3.45
CA VAL A 527 -25.41 3.49 -2.03
C VAL A 527 -24.25 3.64 -1.04
N VAL A 528 -23.05 3.12 -1.33
CA VAL A 528 -21.87 3.21 -0.46
C VAL A 528 -21.32 4.64 -0.39
N GLU A 529 -21.33 5.38 -1.49
CA GLU A 529 -20.85 6.77 -1.58
C GLU A 529 -21.85 7.73 -0.91
N GLN A 530 -23.16 7.49 -1.10
CA GLN A 530 -24.20 8.21 -0.36
C GLN A 530 -24.16 7.93 1.16
N THR A 531 -23.76 6.71 1.58
CA THR A 531 -23.64 6.35 3.00
C THR A 531 -22.39 6.98 3.63
N THR A 532 -21.28 7.10 2.91
CA THR A 532 -20.04 7.74 3.40
C THR A 532 -20.15 9.26 3.43
N VAL A 533 -20.87 9.88 2.49
CA VAL A 533 -21.23 11.31 2.51
C VAL A 533 -22.15 11.60 3.70
N ARG A 534 -23.22 10.80 3.93
CA ARG A 534 -24.11 10.98 5.09
C ARG A 534 -23.43 10.72 6.44
N LEU A 535 -22.51 9.75 6.52
CA LEU A 535 -21.71 9.51 7.73
C LEU A 535 -20.73 10.66 8.01
N HIS A 536 -20.26 11.38 6.98
CA HIS A 536 -19.40 12.55 7.15
C HIS A 536 -20.17 13.84 7.37
N GLU A 537 -21.31 14.06 6.72
CA GLU A 537 -22.21 15.16 7.13
C GLU A 537 -22.64 14.97 8.57
N ALA A 538 -22.89 13.73 9.02
CA ALA A 538 -23.09 13.40 10.43
C ALA A 538 -21.83 13.60 11.28
N ALA A 539 -20.63 13.28 10.77
CA ALA A 539 -19.37 13.49 11.50
C ALA A 539 -18.94 14.96 11.58
N ASP A 540 -19.31 15.80 10.59
CA ASP A 540 -19.07 17.24 10.53
C ASP A 540 -20.14 18.00 11.34
N THR A 541 -21.41 17.56 11.33
CA THR A 541 -22.41 18.07 12.29
C THR A 541 -22.09 17.67 13.74
N VAL A 542 -21.57 16.46 13.97
CA VAL A 542 -20.98 16.05 15.27
C VAL A 542 -19.67 16.81 15.55
N GLY A 543 -18.93 17.18 14.50
CA GLY A 543 -17.72 18.00 14.51
C GLY A 543 -17.96 19.46 14.92
N HIS A 544 -19.20 19.93 14.90
CA HIS A 544 -19.57 21.28 15.36
C HIS A 544 -20.36 21.28 16.67
N THR A 545 -20.52 20.13 17.35
CA THR A 545 -21.19 20.10 18.66
C THR A 545 -20.24 20.57 19.78
N PRO A 546 -20.54 21.66 20.51
CA PRO A 546 -19.63 22.23 21.53
C PRO A 546 -19.40 21.29 22.73
N ALA A 547 -20.21 20.23 22.88
CA ALA A 547 -20.14 19.28 23.98
C ALA A 547 -18.92 18.33 23.92
N LEU A 548 -18.30 18.10 22.75
CA LEU A 548 -17.17 17.17 22.57
C LEU A 548 -15.80 17.87 22.45
N ALA A 549 -15.75 19.19 22.56
CA ALA A 549 -14.52 19.99 22.49
C ALA A 549 -13.38 19.51 23.44
N PRO A 550 -13.61 19.15 24.72
CA PRO A 550 -12.52 18.72 25.59
C PRO A 550 -11.94 17.35 25.22
N VAL A 551 -12.78 16.43 24.73
CA VAL A 551 -12.34 15.10 24.27
C VAL A 551 -11.53 15.22 22.98
N ARG A 552 -11.88 16.15 22.10
CA ARG A 552 -11.12 16.39 20.86
C ARG A 552 -9.75 16.98 21.13
N TRP A 553 -9.67 17.99 21.99
CA TRP A 553 -8.41 18.62 22.35
C TRP A 553 -7.43 17.61 22.97
N THR A 554 -7.91 16.72 23.83
CA THR A 554 -7.07 15.67 24.44
C THR A 554 -6.59 14.65 23.41
N VAL A 555 -7.44 14.26 22.44
CA VAL A 555 -7.03 13.35 21.36
C VAL A 555 -6.05 14.01 20.38
N GLU A 556 -6.26 15.27 20.00
CA GLU A 556 -5.34 16.05 19.16
C GLU A 556 -3.97 16.22 19.83
N LEU A 557 -3.96 16.60 21.12
CA LEU A 557 -2.75 16.70 21.90
C LEU A 557 -2.04 15.34 21.99
N ALA A 558 -2.77 14.25 22.27
CA ALA A 558 -2.19 12.91 22.33
C ALA A 558 -1.59 12.47 20.99
N ARG A 559 -2.22 12.81 19.85
CA ARG A 559 -1.65 12.55 18.52
C ARG A 559 -0.40 13.40 18.27
N ALA A 560 -0.42 14.68 18.63
CA ALA A 560 0.73 15.58 18.47
C ALA A 560 1.93 15.14 19.33
N VAL A 561 1.70 14.79 20.60
CA VAL A 561 2.70 14.25 21.52
C VAL A 561 3.26 12.92 20.99
N ARG A 562 2.41 12.03 20.47
CA ARG A 562 2.86 10.79 19.84
C ARG A 562 3.76 11.05 18.62
N GLY A 563 3.45 12.08 17.82
CA GLY A 563 4.30 12.49 16.71
C GLY A 563 5.70 12.93 17.15
N GLU A 564 5.79 13.64 18.27
CA GLU A 564 7.07 14.07 18.87
C GLU A 564 7.86 12.89 19.45
N LEU A 565 7.17 11.88 20.00
CA LEU A 565 7.81 10.65 20.48
C LEU A 565 8.38 9.76 19.36
N ASP A 566 7.95 9.95 18.11
CA ASP A 566 8.50 9.26 16.94
C ASP A 566 9.79 9.96 16.43
N ASP A 567 10.30 11.03 17.08
CA ASP A 567 11.61 11.64 16.77
C ASP A 567 12.74 10.59 16.86
N PRO A 568 13.71 10.57 15.92
CA PRO A 568 14.79 9.58 15.90
C PRO A 568 15.61 9.45 17.19
N LEU A 569 15.69 10.47 18.04
CA LEU A 569 16.45 10.43 19.30
C LEU A 569 15.64 9.84 20.46
N THR A 570 14.32 9.94 20.44
CA THR A 570 13.44 9.48 21.51
C THR A 570 13.56 7.96 21.76
N PRO A 571 13.51 7.07 20.73
CA PRO A 571 13.71 5.65 20.94
C PRO A 571 15.08 5.29 21.55
N VAL A 572 16.14 6.03 21.21
CA VAL A 572 17.49 5.78 21.74
C VAL A 572 17.55 6.13 23.22
N LEU A 573 17.02 7.28 23.61
CA LEU A 573 16.99 7.74 25.00
C LEU A 573 16.03 6.89 25.85
N ALA A 574 14.89 6.46 25.29
CA ALA A 574 13.97 5.54 25.96
C ALA A 574 14.63 4.19 26.26
N VAL A 575 15.42 3.65 25.32
CA VAL A 575 16.23 2.44 25.56
C VAL A 575 17.28 2.69 26.63
N GLY A 576 17.96 3.84 26.62
CA GLY A 576 18.94 4.21 27.66
C GLY A 576 18.30 4.29 29.06
N SER A 577 17.13 4.91 29.18
CA SER A 577 16.36 4.98 30.43
C SER A 577 15.98 3.58 30.93
N ALA A 578 15.45 2.72 30.05
CA ALA A 578 15.14 1.34 30.40
C ALA A 578 16.40 0.55 30.82
N ALA A 579 17.54 0.76 30.15
CA ALA A 579 18.80 0.14 30.52
C ALA A 579 19.30 0.59 31.90
N SER A 580 19.23 1.89 32.24
CA SER A 580 19.55 2.39 33.59
C SER A 580 18.67 1.78 34.67
N ALA A 581 17.37 1.63 34.41
CA ALA A 581 16.46 0.98 35.34
C ALA A 581 16.82 -0.50 35.57
N ILE A 582 17.17 -1.23 34.50
CA ILE A 582 17.63 -2.63 34.57
C ILE A 582 18.92 -2.75 35.40
N LEU A 583 19.83 -1.79 35.26
CA LEU A 583 21.08 -1.71 36.04
C LEU A 583 20.86 -1.23 37.49
N GLY A 584 19.62 -0.95 37.90
CA GLY A 584 19.26 -0.58 39.26
C GLY A 584 19.25 0.92 39.56
N SER A 585 19.54 1.78 38.57
CA SER A 585 19.46 3.24 38.72
C SER A 585 18.08 3.77 38.31
N ILE A 586 17.11 3.64 39.22
CA ILE A 586 15.74 4.13 39.01
C ILE A 586 15.70 5.66 38.89
N VAL A 587 16.58 6.38 39.61
CA VAL A 587 16.61 7.85 39.59
C VAL A 587 17.07 8.35 38.22
N ASP A 588 18.17 7.81 37.67
CA ASP A 588 18.65 8.21 36.35
C ASP A 588 17.62 7.86 35.26
N ALA A 589 17.01 6.69 35.36
CA ALA A 589 15.94 6.28 34.45
C ALA A 589 14.74 7.25 34.49
N ALA A 590 14.29 7.62 35.69
CA ALA A 590 13.18 8.55 35.89
C ALA A 590 13.50 9.97 35.41
N LEU A 591 14.75 10.44 35.57
CA LEU A 591 15.20 11.72 35.04
C LEU A 591 15.16 11.75 33.51
N VAL A 592 15.70 10.73 32.85
CA VAL A 592 15.69 10.64 31.38
C VAL A 592 14.26 10.52 30.86
N PHE A 593 13.44 9.65 31.48
CA PHE A 593 12.04 9.46 31.09
C PHE A 593 11.21 10.74 31.28
N GLY A 594 11.35 11.42 32.42
CA GLY A 594 10.68 12.68 32.69
C GLY A 594 11.09 13.81 31.75
N ALA A 595 12.37 13.88 31.37
CA ALA A 595 12.85 14.84 30.40
C ALA A 595 12.26 14.58 28.99
N LEU A 596 12.17 13.32 28.57
CA LEU A 596 11.54 12.91 27.32
C LEU A 596 10.05 13.27 27.28
N ASP A 597 9.31 12.90 28.33
CA ASP A 597 7.88 13.17 28.44
C ASP A 597 7.59 14.68 28.43
N LEU A 598 8.39 15.46 29.17
CA LEU A 598 8.26 16.91 29.20
C LEU A 598 8.56 17.52 27.82
N ASN A 599 9.63 17.08 27.15
CA ASN A 599 9.97 17.56 25.82
C ASN A 599 8.88 17.22 24.80
N ALA A 600 8.36 15.98 24.83
CA ALA A 600 7.28 15.55 23.96
C ALA A 600 5.97 16.32 24.19
N LEU A 601 5.65 16.60 25.47
CA LEU A 601 4.50 17.40 25.84
C LEU A 601 4.65 18.86 25.36
N VAL A 602 5.80 19.47 25.63
CA VAL A 602 6.08 20.85 25.21
C VAL A 602 6.07 20.97 23.69
N GLY A 603 6.73 20.06 22.97
CA GLY A 603 6.74 20.00 21.51
C GLY A 603 5.34 19.79 20.92
N GLY A 604 4.58 18.84 21.48
CA GLY A 604 3.18 18.59 21.08
C GLY A 604 2.27 19.81 21.28
N VAL A 605 2.42 20.53 22.40
CA VAL A 605 1.68 21.78 22.66
C VAL A 605 2.12 22.89 21.70
N GLN A 606 3.42 23.03 21.42
CA GLN A 606 3.94 24.02 20.49
C GLN A 606 3.42 23.78 19.07
N ARG A 607 3.44 22.52 18.61
CA ARG A 607 2.90 22.11 17.31
C ARG A 607 1.41 22.41 17.19
N LEU A 608 0.62 22.05 18.21
CA LEU A 608 -0.82 22.29 18.22
C LEU A 608 -1.16 23.79 18.21
N ARG A 609 -0.36 24.63 18.89
CA ARG A 609 -0.50 26.09 18.84
C ARG A 609 -0.16 26.66 17.47
N ALA A 610 0.89 26.15 16.83
CA ALA A 610 1.30 26.57 15.49
C ALA A 610 0.23 26.20 14.44
N GLU A 611 -0.27 24.96 14.46
CA GLU A 611 -1.32 24.49 13.55
C GLU A 611 -2.61 25.29 13.71
N ARG A 612 -2.98 25.70 14.93
CA ARG A 612 -4.14 26.57 15.18
C ARG A 612 -3.94 27.99 14.70
N ALA A 613 -2.75 28.56 14.90
CA ALA A 613 -2.44 29.89 14.37
C ALA A 613 -2.53 29.91 12.84
N LEU A 614 -1.99 28.86 12.18
CA LEU A 614 -2.12 28.66 10.74
C LEU A 614 -3.57 28.48 10.28
N SER A 615 -4.33 27.63 10.96
CA SER A 615 -5.74 27.38 10.63
C SER A 615 -6.61 28.63 10.80
N GLY A 616 -6.30 29.49 11.78
CA GLY A 616 -6.97 30.78 11.97
C GLY A 616 -6.71 31.76 10.83
N LEU A 617 -5.47 31.84 10.36
CA LEU A 617 -5.10 32.68 9.21
C LEU A 617 -5.78 32.21 7.90
N LEU A 618 -5.88 30.89 7.70
CA LEU A 618 -6.58 30.32 6.54
C LEU A 618 -8.10 30.52 6.62
N ALA A 619 -8.69 30.49 7.82
CA ALA A 619 -10.12 30.73 8.02
C ALA A 619 -10.55 32.18 7.78
N GLU A 620 -9.62 33.15 7.86
CA GLU A 620 -9.88 34.57 7.56
C GLU A 620 -9.84 34.88 6.05
N GLN A 621 -9.33 33.97 5.21
CA GLN A 621 -9.17 34.16 3.76
C GLN A 621 -10.36 33.67 2.93
N LYS A 622 -11.60 33.86 3.40
CA LYS A 622 -12.81 33.46 2.66
C LYS A 622 -13.05 34.34 1.43
N ARG A 623 -12.68 33.83 0.26
CA ARG A 623 -12.92 34.47 -1.04
C ARG A 623 -14.42 34.41 -1.36
N LYS A 624 -14.97 35.51 -1.90
CA LYS A 624 -16.37 35.58 -2.32
C LYS A 624 -16.47 35.44 -3.83
N ALA A 625 -17.55 34.85 -4.32
CA ALA A 625 -17.85 34.71 -5.74
C ALA A 625 -19.24 35.27 -6.06
N ARG A 626 -19.40 35.93 -7.21
CA ARG A 626 -20.71 36.37 -7.71
C ARG A 626 -21.24 35.31 -8.68
N VAL A 627 -22.32 34.63 -8.32
CA VAL A 627 -22.91 33.54 -9.11
C VAL A 627 -24.25 33.96 -9.70
N THR A 628 -24.44 33.72 -10.99
CA THR A 628 -25.71 33.94 -11.69
C THR A 628 -26.62 32.71 -11.52
N PRO A 629 -27.92 32.87 -11.19
CA PRO A 629 -28.85 31.74 -11.06
C PRO A 629 -28.99 30.92 -12.37
N LYS A 630 -28.99 29.58 -12.27
CA LYS A 630 -29.26 28.67 -13.40
C LYS A 630 -30.64 28.99 -14.00
N GLY A 631 -30.69 29.29 -15.31
CA GLY A 631 -31.91 29.63 -16.06
C GLY A 631 -32.05 31.09 -16.52
N ALA A 632 -31.15 31.99 -16.11
CA ALA A 632 -31.11 33.39 -16.59
C ALA A 632 -30.14 33.62 -17.77
N THR A 633 -29.53 32.55 -18.27
CA THR A 633 -28.47 32.60 -19.29
C THR A 633 -29.08 32.27 -20.65
N GLU A 634 -29.40 33.28 -21.44
CA GLU A 634 -29.63 33.07 -22.87
C GLU A 634 -28.34 32.55 -23.53
N ALA A 635 -28.48 31.76 -24.60
CA ALA A 635 -27.39 31.09 -25.35
C ALA A 635 -26.29 32.03 -25.87
N THR A 636 -26.45 33.35 -25.72
CA THR A 636 -25.56 34.41 -26.20
C THR A 636 -24.59 34.95 -25.14
N GLY A 637 -24.69 34.55 -23.86
CA GLY A 637 -23.72 34.90 -22.80
C GLY A 637 -23.67 36.37 -22.36
N ALA A 638 -24.10 37.31 -23.21
CA ALA A 638 -24.19 38.73 -22.92
C ALA A 638 -25.25 39.04 -21.84
N PRO A 639 -25.08 40.11 -21.04
CA PRO A 639 -26.13 40.58 -20.15
C PRO A 639 -27.35 41.02 -20.97
N ALA A 640 -28.50 40.37 -20.77
CA ALA A 640 -29.77 40.86 -21.29
C ALA A 640 -30.12 42.18 -20.58
N GLU A 641 -30.43 43.23 -21.34
CA GLU A 641 -30.77 44.56 -20.81
C GLU A 641 -32.01 44.54 -19.89
N ASP A 642 -32.82 43.46 -19.92
CA ASP A 642 -34.08 43.32 -19.17
C ASP A 642 -34.14 42.13 -18.17
N ALA A 643 -33.05 41.37 -17.95
CA ALA A 643 -33.09 40.22 -17.03
C ALA A 643 -32.64 40.58 -15.60
N SER A 644 -33.61 40.83 -14.74
CA SER A 644 -33.47 41.09 -13.29
C SER A 644 -33.07 39.86 -12.46
N ALA A 645 -32.15 39.02 -12.95
CA ALA A 645 -31.57 37.94 -12.16
C ALA A 645 -30.32 38.48 -11.44
N GLU A 646 -30.53 39.04 -10.25
CA GLU A 646 -29.46 39.63 -9.44
C GLU A 646 -28.41 38.56 -9.09
N ALA A 647 -27.13 38.82 -9.42
CA ALA A 647 -26.04 37.90 -9.10
C ALA A 647 -25.92 37.73 -7.58
N ARG A 648 -25.96 36.47 -7.11
CA ARG A 648 -25.86 36.14 -5.68
C ARG A 648 -24.39 36.03 -5.29
N THR A 649 -23.99 36.74 -4.24
CA THR A 649 -22.66 36.53 -3.65
C THR A 649 -22.65 35.27 -2.79
N VAL A 650 -21.76 34.33 -3.09
CA VAL A 650 -21.53 33.09 -2.34
C VAL A 650 -20.08 32.98 -1.86
N ASP A 651 -19.82 32.06 -0.94
CA ASP A 651 -18.45 31.66 -0.60
C ASP A 651 -17.86 30.88 -1.78
N ALA A 652 -16.61 31.18 -2.17
CA ALA A 652 -15.92 30.47 -3.25
C ALA A 652 -15.80 28.97 -2.97
N ALA A 653 -15.74 28.56 -1.69
CA ALA A 653 -15.74 27.15 -1.30
C ALA A 653 -17.06 26.42 -1.61
N GLY A 654 -18.14 27.16 -1.88
CA GLY A 654 -19.43 26.61 -2.29
C GLY A 654 -19.63 26.54 -3.81
N LEU A 655 -18.62 26.90 -4.61
CA LEU A 655 -18.70 26.79 -6.07
C LEU A 655 -18.58 25.33 -6.52
N THR A 656 -19.38 24.99 -7.53
CA THR A 656 -19.37 23.69 -8.19
C THR A 656 -19.12 23.86 -9.70
N PRO A 657 -18.49 22.89 -10.37
CA PRO A 657 -18.43 22.90 -11.83
C PRO A 657 -19.83 23.07 -12.44
N GLY A 658 -19.95 23.94 -13.44
CA GLY A 658 -21.23 24.33 -14.04
C GLY A 658 -21.86 25.61 -13.46
N ASP A 659 -21.36 26.14 -12.33
CA ASP A 659 -21.78 27.46 -11.86
C ASP A 659 -21.27 28.56 -12.79
N VAL A 660 -22.12 29.54 -13.11
CA VAL A 660 -21.73 30.71 -13.91
C VAL A 660 -21.37 31.86 -12.97
N ILE A 661 -20.14 32.34 -13.08
CA ILE A 661 -19.60 33.44 -12.29
C ILE A 661 -19.48 34.73 -13.09
N GLU A 662 -19.71 35.86 -12.43
CA GLU A 662 -19.52 37.20 -12.98
C GLU A 662 -18.26 37.85 -12.38
N LEU A 663 -17.35 38.27 -13.26
CA LEU A 663 -16.05 38.86 -12.93
C LEU A 663 -16.03 40.33 -13.34
N LYS A 664 -15.46 41.19 -12.49
CA LYS A 664 -15.21 42.62 -12.76
C LYS A 664 -13.81 43.00 -12.30
N ALA A 665 -13.32 44.16 -12.74
CA ALA A 665 -12.09 44.75 -12.23
C ALA A 665 -11.99 44.69 -10.70
N ASP A 666 -10.78 44.40 -10.21
CA ASP A 666 -10.40 44.14 -8.82
C ASP A 666 -10.92 42.82 -8.21
N ASP A 667 -11.66 42.00 -8.94
CA ASP A 667 -12.00 40.66 -8.47
C ASP A 667 -10.78 39.73 -8.52
N VAL A 668 -10.63 38.93 -7.46
CA VAL A 668 -9.80 37.71 -7.52
C VAL A 668 -10.65 36.59 -8.08
N VAL A 669 -10.18 35.95 -9.14
CA VAL A 669 -10.87 34.84 -9.79
C VAL A 669 -11.03 33.68 -8.78
N PRO A 670 -12.27 33.25 -8.48
CA PRO A 670 -12.53 32.34 -7.36
C PRO A 670 -12.35 30.85 -7.70
N ALA A 671 -12.28 30.50 -8.99
CA ALA A 671 -12.17 29.13 -9.50
C ALA A 671 -11.65 29.15 -10.95
N ASP A 672 -11.15 28.03 -11.45
CA ASP A 672 -10.83 27.90 -12.87
C ASP A 672 -12.12 27.86 -13.68
N ALA A 673 -12.24 28.76 -14.66
CA ALA A 673 -13.47 28.94 -15.41
C ALA A 673 -13.24 29.19 -16.91
N ARG A 674 -14.17 28.72 -17.74
CA ARG A 674 -14.21 28.94 -19.19
C ARG A 674 -15.02 30.19 -19.49
N LEU A 675 -14.45 31.13 -20.24
CA LEU A 675 -15.13 32.37 -20.61
C LEU A 675 -16.30 32.11 -21.56
N LEU A 676 -17.49 32.58 -21.17
CA LEU A 676 -18.71 32.59 -21.99
C LEU A 676 -18.87 33.92 -22.73
N TRP A 677 -18.50 35.02 -22.05
CA TRP A 677 -18.59 36.38 -22.57
C TRP A 677 -17.55 37.28 -21.86
N GLU A 678 -17.01 38.25 -22.56
CA GLU A 678 -16.08 39.25 -22.03
C GLU A 678 -16.27 40.62 -22.71
N ASP A 679 -15.90 41.68 -22.00
CA ASP A 679 -15.82 43.05 -22.50
C ASP A 679 -14.55 43.71 -21.95
N GLY A 680 -13.50 43.70 -22.78
CA GLY A 680 -12.20 44.32 -22.49
C GLY A 680 -11.50 43.67 -21.30
N LEU A 681 -11.65 42.35 -21.13
CA LEU A 681 -11.14 41.65 -19.95
C LEU A 681 -9.61 41.47 -20.01
N GLU A 682 -8.92 42.06 -19.03
CA GLU A 682 -7.50 41.86 -18.78
C GLU A 682 -7.29 41.25 -17.39
N VAL A 683 -6.44 40.22 -17.29
CA VAL A 683 -6.19 39.49 -16.04
C VAL A 683 -4.70 39.44 -15.73
N ASP A 684 -4.32 39.76 -14.49
CA ASP A 684 -2.98 39.55 -13.96
C ASP A 684 -2.82 38.08 -13.55
N GLU A 685 -2.08 37.34 -14.39
CA GLU A 685 -1.78 35.92 -14.19
C GLU A 685 -0.37 35.67 -13.66
N SER A 686 0.33 36.73 -13.18
CA SER A 686 1.71 36.66 -12.70
C SER A 686 1.91 35.63 -11.59
N ALA A 687 0.90 35.40 -10.75
CA ALA A 687 0.92 34.40 -9.70
C ALA A 687 0.98 32.95 -10.22
N LEU A 688 0.50 32.69 -11.44
CA LEU A 688 0.42 31.35 -12.04
C LEU A 688 1.47 31.13 -13.14
N THR A 689 1.64 32.12 -14.03
CA THR A 689 2.52 32.00 -15.21
C THR A 689 3.89 32.64 -14.99
N GLY A 690 4.00 33.56 -14.03
CA GLY A 690 5.20 34.38 -13.82
C GLY A 690 5.34 35.55 -14.80
N GLU A 691 4.40 35.74 -15.73
CA GLU A 691 4.41 36.88 -16.65
C GLU A 691 3.82 38.12 -15.97
N SER A 692 4.53 39.25 -16.02
CA SER A 692 4.15 40.47 -15.26
C SER A 692 3.20 41.41 -16.01
N LEU A 693 2.88 41.12 -17.27
CA LEU A 693 1.93 41.93 -18.06
C LEU A 693 0.53 41.32 -17.95
N PRO A 694 -0.52 42.13 -17.79
CA PRO A 694 -1.90 41.65 -17.85
C PRO A 694 -2.15 40.93 -19.19
N ALA A 695 -2.83 39.78 -19.11
CA ALA A 695 -3.15 38.96 -20.27
C ALA A 695 -4.54 39.32 -20.82
N ASP A 696 -4.61 39.67 -22.10
CA ASP A 696 -5.87 39.87 -22.82
C ASP A 696 -6.63 38.55 -22.95
N LYS A 697 -7.93 38.58 -22.64
CA LYS A 697 -8.80 37.42 -22.70
C LYS A 697 -9.74 37.44 -23.91
N GLN A 698 -10.21 36.26 -24.32
CA GLN A 698 -11.14 36.08 -25.45
C GLN A 698 -12.08 34.90 -25.19
N THR A 699 -13.16 34.73 -25.95
CA THR A 699 -14.04 33.54 -25.81
C THR A 699 -13.68 32.39 -26.75
N ALA A 700 -12.95 32.64 -27.85
CA ALA A 700 -12.64 31.63 -28.86
C ALA A 700 -11.71 30.50 -28.33
N PRO A 701 -11.94 29.22 -28.69
CA PRO A 701 -11.13 28.10 -28.21
C PRO A 701 -9.66 28.21 -28.61
N THR A 702 -8.78 27.69 -27.76
CA THR A 702 -7.32 27.74 -27.93
C THR A 702 -6.71 26.33 -27.94
N PRO A 703 -7.02 25.47 -28.93
CA PRO A 703 -6.57 24.08 -28.92
C PRO A 703 -5.04 23.95 -28.95
N ARG A 704 -4.50 23.05 -28.13
CA ARG A 704 -3.05 22.79 -27.96
C ARG A 704 -2.24 23.96 -27.38
N ALA A 705 -2.90 24.95 -26.77
CA ALA A 705 -2.24 26.08 -26.13
C ALA A 705 -1.68 25.69 -24.74
N PRO A 706 -0.42 26.05 -24.41
CA PRO A 706 0.08 25.96 -23.04
C PRO A 706 -0.72 26.87 -22.10
N VAL A 707 -0.65 26.65 -20.78
CA VAL A 707 -1.49 27.35 -19.78
C VAL A 707 -1.49 28.88 -19.97
N ALA A 708 -0.31 29.48 -20.16
CA ALA A 708 -0.16 30.92 -20.37
C ALA A 708 -0.88 31.47 -21.63
N ASP A 709 -1.05 30.64 -22.66
CA ASP A 709 -1.69 31.03 -23.92
C ASP A 709 -3.19 30.69 -23.95
N ARG A 710 -3.76 30.12 -22.87
CA ARG A 710 -5.19 29.79 -22.77
C ARG A 710 -6.00 31.05 -22.46
N ARG A 711 -6.01 32.01 -23.39
CA ARG A 711 -6.75 33.28 -23.31
C ARG A 711 -8.26 33.12 -23.14
N CYS A 712 -8.77 31.91 -23.39
CA CYS A 712 -10.18 31.56 -23.28
C CYS A 712 -10.62 31.04 -21.89
N MET A 713 -9.67 31.05 -20.95
CA MET A 713 -9.82 30.61 -19.57
C MET A 713 -9.41 31.73 -18.61
N VAL A 714 -9.94 31.65 -17.40
CA VAL A 714 -9.48 32.41 -16.22
C VAL A 714 -9.17 31.41 -15.11
N PHE A 715 -8.14 31.70 -14.30
CA PHE A 715 -7.60 30.75 -13.33
C PHE A 715 -7.73 31.22 -11.89
N GLU A 716 -7.98 30.30 -10.97
CA GLU A 716 -8.12 30.60 -9.55
C GLU A 716 -6.93 31.39 -9.00
N GLY A 717 -7.20 32.46 -8.26
CA GLY A 717 -6.18 33.27 -7.59
C GLY A 717 -5.49 34.31 -8.49
N THR A 718 -5.81 34.34 -9.79
CA THR A 718 -5.48 35.47 -10.68
C THR A 718 -6.41 36.66 -10.40
N THR A 719 -5.98 37.87 -10.77
CA THR A 719 -6.73 39.11 -10.45
C THR A 719 -7.17 39.81 -11.72
N VAL A 720 -8.43 40.20 -11.81
CA VAL A 720 -8.96 40.98 -12.94
C VAL A 720 -8.46 42.42 -12.83
N VAL A 721 -7.72 42.87 -13.82
CA VAL A 721 -7.12 44.22 -13.88
C VAL A 721 -8.11 45.21 -14.49
N ALA A 722 -8.79 44.79 -15.56
CA ALA A 722 -9.75 45.62 -16.28
C ALA A 722 -10.85 44.78 -16.94
N GLY A 723 -11.96 45.43 -17.27
CA GLY A 723 -13.08 44.83 -17.96
C GLY A 723 -14.02 44.02 -17.07
N GLN A 724 -14.89 43.25 -17.72
CA GLN A 724 -15.89 42.40 -17.09
C GLN A 724 -16.12 41.14 -17.92
N ALA A 725 -16.53 40.05 -17.28
CA ALA A 725 -16.78 38.81 -17.96
C ALA A 725 -17.77 37.91 -17.23
N ARG A 726 -18.32 36.95 -17.99
CA ARG A 726 -19.06 35.80 -17.48
C ARG A 726 -18.32 34.54 -17.86
N ALA A 727 -18.12 33.67 -16.88
CA ALA A 727 -17.40 32.42 -17.07
C ALA A 727 -18.13 31.27 -16.38
N VAL A 728 -18.10 30.08 -16.98
CA VAL A 728 -18.59 28.86 -16.34
C VAL A 728 -17.45 28.17 -15.62
N VAL A 729 -17.66 27.83 -14.34
CA VAL A 729 -16.67 27.13 -13.51
C VAL A 729 -16.46 25.72 -14.07
N VAL A 730 -15.19 25.35 -14.29
CA VAL A 730 -14.79 24.02 -14.80
C VAL A 730 -13.88 23.27 -13.83
N GLY A 731 -13.30 23.95 -12.84
CA GLY A 731 -12.47 23.34 -11.80
C GLY A 731 -12.46 24.16 -10.52
N THR A 732 -12.56 23.48 -9.38
CA THR A 732 -12.54 24.07 -8.04
C THR A 732 -11.59 23.32 -7.10
N GLY A 733 -11.10 23.99 -6.06
CA GLY A 733 -10.24 23.40 -5.04
C GLY A 733 -9.01 22.71 -5.62
N ASP A 734 -8.79 21.44 -5.26
CA ASP A 734 -7.62 20.65 -5.69
C ASP A 734 -7.53 20.43 -7.22
N ARG A 735 -8.58 20.78 -7.99
CA ARG A 735 -8.65 20.61 -9.44
C ARG A 735 -8.18 21.84 -10.23
N THR A 736 -7.89 22.97 -9.58
CA THR A 736 -7.47 24.21 -10.25
C THR A 736 -6.00 24.17 -10.68
N GLU A 737 -5.62 24.94 -11.69
CA GLU A 737 -4.22 25.06 -12.14
C GLU A 737 -3.33 25.67 -11.05
N ALA A 738 -3.88 26.55 -10.19
CA ALA A 738 -3.18 27.07 -9.02
C ALA A 738 -2.88 25.96 -7.99
N ALA A 739 -3.88 25.16 -7.62
CA ALA A 739 -3.68 24.01 -6.73
C ALA A 739 -2.69 23.00 -7.34
N ARG A 740 -2.76 22.79 -8.65
CA ARG A 740 -1.82 21.95 -9.39
C ARG A 740 -0.40 22.51 -9.35
N ALA A 741 -0.20 23.81 -9.55
CA ALA A 741 1.11 24.46 -9.48
C ALA A 741 1.72 24.30 -8.07
N VAL A 742 0.92 24.45 -7.02
CA VAL A 742 1.36 24.19 -5.63
C VAL A 742 1.71 22.71 -5.42
N ALA A 743 0.87 21.80 -5.90
CA ALA A 743 1.11 20.36 -5.83
C ALA A 743 2.37 19.95 -6.61
N LEU A 744 2.67 20.63 -7.72
CA LEU A 744 3.90 20.51 -8.52
C LEU A 744 5.12 21.07 -7.79
N ALA A 745 5.00 22.24 -7.17
CA ALA A 745 6.10 22.88 -6.43
C ALA A 745 6.50 22.06 -5.19
N ALA A 746 5.54 21.44 -4.50
CA ALA A 746 5.77 20.53 -3.40
C ALA A 746 6.60 19.27 -3.78
N ARG A 747 6.80 19.01 -5.08
CA ARG A 747 7.56 17.87 -5.61
C ARG A 747 9.07 18.06 -5.56
N THR A 748 9.55 19.29 -5.36
CA THR A 748 10.99 19.54 -5.19
C THR A 748 11.32 19.35 -3.71
N PRO A 749 12.00 18.26 -3.30
CA PRO A 749 12.37 18.09 -1.90
C PRO A 749 13.19 19.32 -1.47
N PRO A 750 12.86 19.96 -0.33
CA PRO A 750 13.63 21.10 0.13
C PRO A 750 15.09 20.67 0.30
N SER A 751 16.01 21.54 -0.10
CA SER A 751 17.46 21.31 0.05
C SER A 751 17.75 20.84 1.48
N ALA A 752 18.55 19.78 1.63
CA ALA A 752 18.86 19.15 2.90
C ALA A 752 19.28 20.18 3.96
N GLY A 753 18.35 20.55 4.85
CA GLY A 753 18.57 21.55 5.88
C GLY A 753 19.45 21.04 7.02
N VAL A 754 19.61 21.87 8.05
CA VAL A 754 20.38 21.56 9.27
C VAL A 754 19.96 20.22 9.89
N GLN A 755 18.65 19.90 9.87
CA GLN A 755 18.12 18.65 10.41
C GLN A 755 18.65 17.40 9.69
N ALA A 756 18.75 17.43 8.35
CA ALA A 756 19.32 16.35 7.58
C ALA A 756 20.82 16.17 7.88
N ARG A 757 21.53 17.28 8.10
CA ARG A 757 22.95 17.26 8.49
C ARG A 757 23.16 16.70 9.89
N ILE A 758 22.31 17.07 10.86
CA ILE A 758 22.34 16.48 12.22
C ILE A 758 22.06 14.98 12.14
N GLN A 759 21.06 14.54 11.38
CA GLN A 759 20.79 13.12 11.16
C GLN A 759 21.98 12.38 10.53
N GLU A 760 22.65 13.01 9.56
CA GLU A 760 23.86 12.45 8.94
C GLU A 760 24.99 12.29 9.98
N LEU A 761 25.20 13.30 10.82
CA LEU A 761 26.19 13.26 11.91
C LEU A 761 25.84 12.20 12.95
N THR A 762 24.59 12.12 13.40
CA THR A 762 24.13 11.10 14.35
C THR A 762 24.31 9.71 13.76
N ARG A 763 23.95 9.48 12.49
CA ARG A 763 24.15 8.19 11.80
C ARG A 763 25.62 7.78 11.74
N LYS A 764 26.55 8.74 11.67
CA LYS A 764 28.00 8.49 11.69
C LYS A 764 28.56 8.30 13.11
N ALA A 765 28.07 9.06 14.09
CA ALA A 765 28.58 9.05 15.47
C ALA A 765 28.03 7.90 16.31
N LEU A 766 26.75 7.54 16.13
CA LEU A 766 26.07 6.52 16.93
C LEU A 766 26.78 5.15 16.91
N PRO A 767 27.24 4.62 15.76
CA PRO A 767 27.97 3.35 15.73
C PRO A 767 29.28 3.39 16.51
N LEU A 768 30.01 4.52 16.48
CA LEU A 768 31.25 4.70 17.22
C LEU A 768 31.00 4.69 18.74
N THR A 769 29.96 5.40 19.19
CA THR A 769 29.56 5.40 20.61
C THR A 769 29.19 4.01 21.09
N PHE A 770 28.39 3.26 20.31
CA PHE A 770 28.04 1.88 20.65
C PHE A 770 29.25 0.94 20.64
N ALA A 771 30.16 1.08 19.68
CA ALA A 771 31.39 0.30 19.64
C ALA A 771 32.29 0.59 20.85
N GLY A 772 32.41 1.85 21.25
CA GLY A 772 33.15 2.25 22.46
C GLY A 772 32.53 1.66 23.73
N GLY A 773 31.21 1.77 23.90
CA GLY A 773 30.49 1.16 25.01
C GLY A 773 30.68 -0.36 25.05
N ALA A 774 30.51 -1.04 23.92
CA ALA A 774 30.72 -2.48 23.81
C ALA A 774 32.16 -2.90 24.14
N ALA A 775 33.16 -2.13 23.72
CA ALA A 775 34.57 -2.40 24.04
C ALA A 775 34.84 -2.27 25.54
N VAL A 776 34.29 -1.24 26.19
CA VAL A 776 34.42 -1.05 27.65
C VAL A 776 33.73 -2.17 28.41
N THR A 777 32.49 -2.52 28.05
CA THR A 777 31.76 -3.64 28.67
C THR A 777 32.48 -4.97 28.44
N GLY A 778 32.98 -5.23 27.23
CA GLY A 778 33.75 -6.43 26.91
C GLY A 778 35.03 -6.54 27.74
N LEU A 779 35.75 -5.43 27.93
CA LEU A 779 36.95 -5.38 28.76
C LEU A 779 36.63 -5.58 30.26
N ALA A 780 35.52 -5.02 30.75
CA ALA A 780 35.05 -5.23 32.11
C ALA A 780 34.69 -6.70 32.38
N LEU A 781 34.00 -7.36 31.44
CA LEU A 781 33.70 -8.78 31.49
C LEU A 781 34.96 -9.65 31.49
N LEU A 782 35.94 -9.35 30.63
CA LEU A 782 37.23 -10.06 30.60
C LEU A 782 38.03 -9.89 31.90
N ARG A 783 37.85 -8.78 32.60
CA ARG A 783 38.48 -8.50 33.90
C ARG A 783 37.73 -9.11 35.08
N GLY A 784 36.57 -9.74 34.87
CA GLY A 784 35.74 -10.30 35.92
C GLY A 784 35.14 -9.26 36.86
N THR A 785 35.11 -7.98 36.47
CA THR A 785 34.45 -6.93 37.26
C THR A 785 32.93 -7.01 37.06
N PRO A 786 32.12 -6.86 38.12
CA PRO A 786 30.68 -6.75 37.96
C PRO A 786 30.33 -5.56 37.05
N ILE A 787 29.38 -5.78 36.13
CA ILE A 787 28.85 -4.76 35.21
C ILE A 787 27.94 -3.82 35.99
#